data_AF-A0A9W7FSL4-F1
#
_entry.id   AF-A0A9W7FSL4-F1
#
_cell.length_a   1.000
_cell.length_b   1.000
_cell.length_c   1.000
_cell.angle_alpha   90.00
_cell.angle_beta   90.00
_cell.angle_gamma   90.00
#
_symmetry.space_group_name_H-M   'P 1'
#
loop_
_entity.id
_entity.type
_entity.pdbx_description
1 polymer ?
#
loop_
_entity_poly.entity_id
_entity_poly.type
_entity_poly.pdbx_seq_one_letter_code
_entity_poly.pdbx_strand_id
1 'polypeptide(L)'
;MHLHGLLLAIFLPFCSTFAPSTLLPTSRQFSASIQPAAHQSSPTQLHVSDTITQYANFKPASSSPYFISPPMNTSKQTLLFLPGLDGTGLSASDQFEDLSHAFDFHRFVIPNNDRSSFISLRRQVVTFLRDYPGTILVGESFGGLLASSVGITPKLDLSGLVLVNPATSTGRTDWGVSIPLITSLLKNQSDVIYPATAAAILGLTVPSNYQITKIAKSVFSDFIESPSIPDLEDLKTVRDGINDLLPSETVFFRVSELLRYGNEIMTSTRLKRLSKTPTLVLVGAEDKLLPSKAEGAILKDLLGENCTVKSFPKGSHFLLDGQVNLTQQIRTNFNKKYDAVKDFELPTEEAQRRYIEENIAPIRKKQSPKFYSTNSNNNVIGNLNYLPTPKDSGRPVLFVGNHQFLGLDVKLVVAEILEKRGFLVRGLGHPIIFGGGGPNSANNNNNFNNDFIEYGTVKVSPTNYYKLMKSGQAMLLFPGGVSEVFHGRDEAYQLKWSEKNDFVRTAIKFNATIVTLASAGSFESYNIVKDAKELLDLPFVGSRLANFSASVQGPRAGVNETFVPPLAIPKKQAARHYFLFGKPIETEGRDYKDLEGCSEVYKDVKNQLETDLKRLVDAREEDIYSEGGKVGKKRVKEETWGGTVGGLNVDTL
;
A
#
# COMPACT_ATOMS: atom_id res chain seq x y z
N MET A 1 16.81 4.69 -32.10
CA MET A 1 16.46 4.14 -30.76
C MET A 1 16.18 5.30 -29.82
N HIS A 2 14.95 5.83 -29.75
CA HIS A 2 14.45 6.77 -28.72
C HIS A 2 12.96 7.04 -29.05
N LEU A 3 12.10 6.04 -28.87
CA LEU A 3 10.64 6.17 -29.08
C LEU A 3 9.82 5.25 -28.14
N HIS A 4 10.43 4.78 -27.04
CA HIS A 4 9.78 3.92 -26.04
C HIS A 4 9.24 4.71 -24.82
N GLY A 5 9.58 5.99 -24.67
CA GLY A 5 9.18 6.80 -23.51
C GLY A 5 7.87 7.59 -23.67
N LEU A 6 7.36 7.78 -24.89
CA LEU A 6 6.24 8.71 -25.12
C LEU A 6 4.84 8.06 -24.99
N LEU A 7 4.75 6.73 -24.99
CA LEU A 7 3.48 6.00 -24.89
C LEU A 7 3.04 5.67 -23.46
N LEU A 8 3.94 5.76 -22.46
CA LEU A 8 3.59 5.64 -21.04
C LEU A 8 3.21 6.98 -20.39
N ALA A 9 3.53 8.11 -21.01
CA ALA A 9 3.29 9.45 -20.45
C ALA A 9 1.85 9.97 -20.64
N ILE A 10 0.98 9.24 -21.35
CA ILE A 10 -0.42 9.63 -21.60
C ILE A 10 -1.38 9.11 -20.49
N PHE A 11 -0.88 8.38 -19.49
CA PHE A 11 -1.70 7.71 -18.46
C PHE A 11 -1.70 8.39 -17.07
N LEU A 12 -1.47 9.71 -17.00
CA LEU A 12 -1.51 10.48 -15.75
C LEU A 12 -2.63 11.54 -15.80
N PRO A 13 -3.66 11.52 -14.94
CA PRO A 13 -4.37 12.74 -14.62
C PRO A 13 -3.52 13.50 -13.58
N PHE A 14 -2.85 14.56 -14.03
CA PHE A 14 -2.25 15.57 -13.18
C PHE A 14 -3.35 16.35 -12.43
N CYS A 15 -3.21 16.46 -11.10
CA CYS A 15 -3.86 17.49 -10.29
C CYS A 15 -2.93 18.72 -10.25
N SER A 16 -3.36 19.84 -10.85
CA SER A 16 -2.74 21.15 -10.69
C SER A 16 -3.66 22.08 -9.90
N THR A 17 -3.18 22.45 -8.71
CA THR A 17 -3.23 23.76 -8.04
C THR A 17 -4.32 24.76 -8.45
N PHE A 18 -5.25 25.07 -7.54
CA PHE A 18 -5.89 26.39 -7.44
C PHE A 18 -6.11 26.78 -5.97
N ALA A 19 -5.74 28.01 -5.64
CA ALA A 19 -5.79 28.63 -4.32
C ALA A 19 -7.23 28.92 -3.86
N PRO A 20 -7.56 28.82 -2.55
CA PRO A 20 -8.82 29.31 -2.02
C PRO A 20 -8.69 30.73 -1.45
N SER A 21 -9.55 31.62 -1.94
CA SER A 21 -9.88 32.89 -1.31
C SER A 21 -10.78 32.67 -0.08
N THR A 22 -10.42 33.31 1.03
CA THR A 22 -11.01 33.19 2.35
C THR A 22 -12.17 34.17 2.57
N LEU A 23 -13.31 33.70 3.09
CA LEU A 23 -14.19 34.45 3.99
C LEU A 23 -14.94 33.44 4.89
N LEU A 24 -14.64 33.46 6.19
CA LEU A 24 -15.46 32.84 7.24
C LEU A 24 -15.56 33.82 8.42
N PRO A 25 -16.74 33.94 9.07
CA PRO A 25 -16.87 34.61 10.36
C PRO A 25 -16.71 33.63 11.54
N THR A 26 -16.43 34.25 12.68
CA THR A 26 -15.94 33.78 13.97
C THR A 26 -17.01 33.13 14.88
N SER A 27 -16.61 32.14 15.69
CA SER A 27 -17.14 31.91 17.07
C SER A 27 -16.23 30.94 17.84
N ARG A 28 -15.53 31.44 18.88
CA ARG A 28 -15.76 31.28 20.34
C ARG A 28 -15.40 29.90 20.93
N GLN A 29 -14.21 29.88 21.55
CA GLN A 29 -13.69 28.84 22.44
C GLN A 29 -14.45 28.78 23.78
N PHE A 30 -14.61 27.58 24.31
CA PHE A 30 -14.80 27.32 25.74
C PHE A 30 -13.72 26.34 26.20
N SER A 31 -12.96 26.76 27.21
CA SER A 31 -11.92 25.99 27.89
C SER A 31 -12.50 25.28 29.13
N ALA A 32 -12.09 24.04 29.37
CA ALA A 32 -12.26 23.39 30.66
C ALA A 32 -11.03 22.50 30.93
N SER A 33 -10.25 22.93 31.92
CA SER A 33 -9.04 22.30 32.44
C SER A 33 -9.37 21.29 33.54
N ILE A 34 -8.88 20.05 33.45
CA ILE A 34 -8.82 19.11 34.59
C ILE A 34 -7.47 18.38 34.55
N GLN A 35 -6.66 18.56 35.61
CA GLN A 35 -5.45 17.78 35.89
C GLN A 35 -5.80 16.45 36.60
N PRO A 36 -5.06 15.35 36.36
CA PRO A 36 -5.28 14.09 37.08
C PRO A 36 -4.37 13.93 38.30
N ALA A 37 -4.91 13.29 39.34
CA ALA A 37 -4.23 12.93 40.59
C ALA A 37 -3.50 11.57 40.48
N ALA A 38 -2.39 11.46 41.20
CA ALA A 38 -1.49 10.31 41.24
C ALA A 38 -2.01 9.15 42.09
N HIS A 39 -1.75 7.89 41.66
CA HIS A 39 -1.79 6.73 42.55
C HIS A 39 -0.67 5.73 42.24
N GLN A 40 -0.14 5.16 43.33
CA GLN A 40 1.06 4.31 43.46
C GLN A 40 0.86 2.87 42.96
N SER A 41 2.02 2.25 42.69
CA SER A 41 2.28 1.00 41.98
C SER A 41 2.06 -0.31 42.77
N SER A 42 1.69 -1.36 42.02
CA SER A 42 1.89 -2.77 42.36
C SER A 42 2.20 -3.56 41.05
N PRO A 43 2.83 -4.76 41.10
CA PRO A 43 3.73 -5.25 40.05
C PRO A 43 2.99 -5.75 38.81
N THR A 44 3.14 -5.04 37.70
CA THR A 44 2.41 -5.25 36.45
C THR A 44 2.99 -6.40 35.61
N GLN A 45 2.15 -7.36 35.25
CA GLN A 45 2.31 -8.13 34.01
C GLN A 45 2.33 -7.14 32.84
N LEU A 46 3.41 -7.09 32.07
CA LEU A 46 3.54 -6.19 30.91
C LEU A 46 2.41 -6.45 29.90
N HIS A 47 1.55 -5.44 29.70
CA HIS A 47 0.49 -5.47 28.70
C HIS A 47 1.09 -5.24 27.31
N VAL A 48 0.49 -5.82 26.26
CA VAL A 48 0.93 -5.65 24.85
C VAL A 48 1.05 -4.16 24.44
N SER A 49 0.27 -3.26 25.07
CA SER A 49 0.35 -1.80 24.88
C SER A 49 1.67 -1.17 25.37
N ASP A 50 2.31 -1.75 26.38
CA ASP A 50 3.57 -1.23 26.94
C ASP A 50 4.73 -1.51 25.97
N THR A 51 4.68 -2.63 25.26
CA THR A 51 5.62 -3.01 24.21
C THR A 51 5.53 -2.08 23.00
N ILE A 52 4.31 -1.67 22.61
CA ILE A 52 4.06 -0.73 21.50
C ILE A 52 4.64 0.66 21.83
N THR A 53 4.52 1.10 23.09
CA THR A 53 5.03 2.40 23.55
C THR A 53 6.57 2.44 23.59
N GLN A 54 7.26 1.31 23.80
CA GLN A 54 8.72 1.21 23.73
C GLN A 54 9.29 1.44 22.32
N TYR A 55 8.52 1.16 21.25
CA TYR A 55 8.97 1.39 19.88
C TYR A 55 8.77 2.84 19.43
N ALA A 56 7.78 3.54 19.97
CA ALA A 56 7.43 4.92 19.61
C ALA A 56 8.33 6.00 20.25
N ASN A 57 8.99 5.72 21.38
CA ASN A 57 9.78 6.72 22.11
C ASN A 57 11.16 6.96 21.48
N PHE A 58 11.35 8.17 20.91
CA PHE A 58 12.61 8.63 20.29
C PHE A 58 13.70 9.08 21.27
N LYS A 59 13.44 9.11 22.58
CA LYS A 59 14.46 9.48 23.57
C LYS A 59 15.41 8.30 23.83
N PRO A 60 16.72 8.42 23.54
CA PRO A 60 17.68 7.36 23.80
C PRO A 60 17.72 7.05 25.30
N ALA A 61 17.47 5.79 25.66
CA ALA A 61 17.50 5.33 27.04
C ALA A 61 18.94 5.13 27.59
N SER A 62 19.94 5.26 26.72
CA SER A 62 21.35 4.94 26.98
C SER A 62 22.28 5.79 26.09
N SER A 63 23.50 6.05 26.55
CA SER A 63 24.58 6.67 25.78
C SER A 63 25.43 5.65 24.99
N SER A 64 25.14 4.36 25.12
CA SER A 64 25.79 3.28 24.39
C SER A 64 24.80 2.52 23.52
N PRO A 65 25.21 1.91 22.40
CA PRO A 65 24.31 1.18 21.52
C PRO A 65 23.62 0.04 22.27
N TYR A 66 22.34 -0.18 21.97
CA TYR A 66 21.50 -1.13 22.68
C TYR A 66 20.46 -1.75 21.76
N PHE A 67 19.85 -2.84 22.22
CA PHE A 67 18.75 -3.49 21.53
C PHE A 67 17.45 -3.19 22.25
N ILE A 68 16.41 -2.84 21.49
CA ILE A 68 15.04 -2.85 21.99
C ILE A 68 14.49 -4.22 21.62
N SER A 69 14.29 -5.02 22.66
CA SER A 69 13.94 -6.44 22.58
C SER A 69 12.78 -6.71 23.52
N PRO A 70 11.59 -7.06 22.98
CA PRO A 70 10.50 -7.55 23.79
C PRO A 70 10.84 -8.95 24.32
N PRO A 71 10.06 -9.50 25.26
CA PRO A 71 10.21 -10.89 25.67
C PRO A 71 10.14 -11.83 24.46
N MET A 72 11.11 -12.73 24.34
CA MET A 72 11.29 -13.60 23.17
C MET A 72 10.01 -14.40 22.88
N ASN A 73 9.52 -14.29 21.65
CA ASN A 73 8.36 -15.04 21.19
C ASN A 73 8.76 -16.22 20.30
N THR A 74 8.89 -17.40 20.92
CA THR A 74 9.32 -18.64 20.23
C THR A 74 8.36 -19.12 19.14
N SER A 75 7.13 -18.59 19.05
CA SER A 75 6.18 -18.97 18.00
C SER A 75 6.34 -18.16 16.70
N LYS A 76 7.15 -17.10 16.70
CA LYS A 76 7.37 -16.22 15.54
C LYS A 76 8.81 -16.31 15.05
N GLN A 77 9.01 -16.01 13.77
CA GLN A 77 10.33 -15.86 13.18
C GLN A 77 11.00 -14.60 13.77
N THR A 78 12.23 -14.72 14.30
CA THR A 78 13.00 -13.58 14.80
C THR A 78 13.45 -12.68 13.67
N LEU A 79 13.29 -11.36 13.87
CA LEU A 79 13.67 -10.31 12.95
C LEU A 79 14.48 -9.25 13.71
N LEU A 80 15.71 -8.95 13.26
CA LEU A 80 16.52 -7.86 13.80
C LEU A 80 16.69 -6.74 12.77
N PHE A 81 16.30 -5.51 13.14
CA PHE A 81 16.48 -4.31 12.32
C PHE A 81 17.71 -3.50 12.73
N LEU A 82 18.57 -3.18 11.75
CA LEU A 82 19.73 -2.30 11.90
C LEU A 82 19.47 -0.95 11.20
N PRO A 83 19.60 0.18 11.90
CA PRO A 83 19.20 1.50 11.42
C PRO A 83 20.22 2.12 10.46
N GLY A 84 19.80 3.17 9.77
CA GLY A 84 20.66 4.02 8.95
C GLY A 84 21.61 4.89 9.78
N LEU A 85 22.12 5.95 9.14
CA LEU A 85 23.03 6.92 9.78
C LEU A 85 22.33 7.76 10.85
N ASP A 86 21.01 7.73 10.96
CA ASP A 86 20.21 8.32 12.05
C ASP A 86 20.34 7.52 13.36
N GLY A 87 20.58 6.21 13.25
CA GLY A 87 20.80 5.32 14.40
C GLY A 87 19.52 4.88 15.12
N THR A 88 18.34 5.28 14.64
CA THR A 88 17.05 4.97 15.29
C THR A 88 16.09 4.17 14.40
N GLY A 89 16.28 4.22 13.09
CA GLY A 89 15.37 3.63 12.11
C GLY A 89 14.18 4.55 11.80
N LEU A 90 14.42 5.87 11.80
CA LEU A 90 13.40 6.91 11.62
C LEU A 90 12.50 6.68 10.40
N SER A 91 13.06 6.20 9.29
CA SER A 91 12.27 5.98 8.07
C SER A 91 11.30 4.81 8.22
N ALA A 92 11.65 3.80 9.00
CA ALA A 92 10.91 2.56 9.18
C ALA A 92 9.97 2.58 10.39
N SER A 93 9.94 3.66 11.17
CA SER A 93 9.23 3.74 12.46
C SER A 93 7.75 3.38 12.37
N ASP A 94 7.05 3.86 11.33
CA ASP A 94 5.63 3.59 11.09
C ASP A 94 5.35 2.10 10.84
N GLN A 95 6.37 1.29 10.54
CA GLN A 95 6.22 -0.13 10.25
C GLN A 95 6.60 -1.02 11.43
N PHE A 96 7.16 -0.47 12.52
CA PHE A 96 7.64 -1.28 13.64
C PHE A 96 6.51 -2.01 14.38
N GLU A 97 5.33 -1.40 14.47
CA GLU A 97 4.15 -2.06 15.03
C GLU A 97 3.74 -3.29 14.20
N ASP A 98 3.55 -3.10 12.89
CA ASP A 98 3.24 -4.19 11.95
C ASP A 98 4.31 -5.29 11.97
N LEU A 99 5.59 -4.92 12.00
CA LEU A 99 6.70 -5.88 12.11
C LEU A 99 6.66 -6.65 13.42
N SER A 100 6.28 -6.02 14.55
CA SER A 100 6.14 -6.69 15.85
C SER A 100 4.93 -7.64 15.92
N HIS A 101 3.88 -7.35 15.16
CA HIS A 101 2.76 -8.28 14.97
C HIS A 101 3.20 -9.47 14.11
N ALA A 102 4.00 -9.24 13.07
CA ALA A 102 4.41 -10.29 12.16
C ALA A 102 5.59 -11.16 12.63
N PHE A 103 6.50 -10.62 13.44
CA PHE A 103 7.78 -11.24 13.81
C PHE A 103 8.07 -11.12 15.31
N ASP A 104 9.01 -11.92 15.79
CA ASP A 104 9.69 -11.66 17.08
C ASP A 104 10.70 -10.53 16.81
N PHE A 105 10.23 -9.28 16.96
CA PHE A 105 10.87 -8.10 16.39
C PHE A 105 11.82 -7.42 17.38
N HIS A 106 13.08 -7.29 16.97
CA HIS A 106 14.12 -6.58 17.69
C HIS A 106 14.68 -5.45 16.82
N ARG A 107 15.10 -4.35 17.45
CA ARG A 107 15.81 -3.27 16.76
C ARG A 107 17.09 -2.88 17.49
N PHE A 108 18.12 -2.57 16.72
CA PHE A 108 19.36 -2.01 17.22
C PHE A 108 19.27 -0.48 17.20
N VAL A 109 19.68 0.17 18.28
CA VAL A 109 19.69 1.64 18.40
C VAL A 109 21.13 2.11 18.64
N ILE A 110 21.53 3.12 17.89
CA ILE A 110 22.83 3.80 18.02
C ILE A 110 22.53 5.24 18.47
N PRO A 111 22.73 5.56 19.76
CA PRO A 111 22.55 6.92 20.28
C PRO A 111 23.35 7.95 19.49
N ASN A 112 22.83 9.17 19.39
CA ASN A 112 23.47 10.27 18.66
C ASN A 112 24.88 10.62 19.21
N ASN A 113 25.09 10.48 20.53
CA ASN A 113 26.37 10.74 21.20
C ASN A 113 27.32 9.53 21.19
N ASP A 114 26.88 8.36 20.71
CA ASP A 114 27.75 7.19 20.59
C ASP A 114 28.87 7.42 19.57
N ARG A 115 30.06 6.93 19.90
CA ARG A 115 31.26 6.96 19.05
C ARG A 115 31.88 5.57 18.91
N SER A 116 31.07 4.52 19.05
CA SER A 116 31.54 3.14 18.87
C SER A 116 32.04 2.93 17.46
N SER A 117 33.21 2.30 17.30
CA SER A 117 33.75 1.97 15.99
C SER A 117 32.88 0.97 15.23
N PHE A 118 33.00 0.93 13.89
CA PHE A 118 32.29 -0.04 13.05
C PHE A 118 32.48 -1.50 13.52
N ILE A 119 33.71 -1.86 13.95
CA ILE A 119 34.01 -3.19 14.50
C ILE A 119 33.26 -3.44 15.80
N SER A 120 33.19 -2.43 16.69
CA SER A 120 32.47 -2.54 17.96
C SER A 120 30.98 -2.78 17.72
N LEU A 121 30.36 -1.98 16.84
CA LEU A 121 28.96 -2.15 16.45
C LEU A 121 28.69 -3.54 15.85
N ARG A 122 29.53 -3.96 14.90
CA ARG A 122 29.45 -5.30 14.30
C ARG A 122 29.54 -6.40 15.36
N ARG A 123 30.45 -6.27 16.33
CA ARG A 123 30.63 -7.27 17.40
C ARG A 123 29.40 -7.36 18.30
N GLN A 124 28.77 -6.23 18.62
CA GLN A 124 27.54 -6.21 19.42
C GLN A 124 26.40 -6.95 18.68
N VAL A 125 26.20 -6.66 17.40
CA VAL A 125 25.19 -7.34 16.58
C VAL A 125 25.48 -8.84 16.45
N VAL A 126 26.73 -9.24 16.22
CA VAL A 126 27.11 -10.66 16.17
C VAL A 126 26.87 -11.36 17.51
N THR A 127 27.12 -10.67 18.63
CA THR A 127 26.91 -11.23 19.97
C THR A 127 25.42 -11.46 20.21
N PHE A 128 24.59 -10.46 19.91
CA PHE A 128 23.14 -10.59 19.98
C PHE A 128 22.63 -11.77 19.14
N LEU A 129 23.06 -11.86 17.88
CA LEU A 129 22.58 -12.90 16.96
C LEU A 129 23.00 -14.34 17.33
N ARG A 130 23.93 -14.52 18.28
CA ARG A 130 24.25 -15.86 18.81
C ARG A 130 23.16 -16.39 19.74
N ASP A 131 22.43 -15.51 20.40
CA ASP A 131 21.34 -15.87 21.30
C ASP A 131 20.02 -16.07 20.54
N TYR A 132 19.94 -15.59 19.29
CA TYR A 132 18.77 -15.65 18.42
C TYR A 132 19.11 -16.34 17.08
N PRO A 133 19.37 -17.67 17.07
CA PRO A 133 19.68 -18.39 15.84
C PRO A 133 18.50 -18.38 14.85
N GLY A 134 18.81 -18.43 13.56
CA GLY A 134 17.82 -18.43 12.49
C GLY A 134 17.18 -17.06 12.25
N THR A 135 17.75 -15.97 12.77
CA THR A 135 17.21 -14.61 12.61
C THR A 135 17.22 -14.14 11.14
N ILE A 136 16.21 -13.39 10.74
CA ILE A 136 16.27 -12.55 9.52
C ILE A 136 16.87 -11.20 9.91
N LEU A 137 17.99 -10.83 9.29
CA LEU A 137 18.69 -9.57 9.57
C LEU A 137 18.34 -8.51 8.54
N VAL A 138 17.77 -7.40 8.97
CA VAL A 138 17.43 -6.24 8.13
C VAL A 138 18.41 -5.11 8.37
N GLY A 139 18.90 -4.50 7.31
CA GLY A 139 19.75 -3.31 7.39
C GLY A 139 19.36 -2.26 6.36
N GLU A 140 19.08 -1.04 6.85
CA GLU A 140 18.79 0.13 6.02
C GLU A 140 20.02 1.01 5.87
N SER A 141 20.37 1.44 4.65
CA SER A 141 21.44 2.41 4.40
C SER A 141 22.77 1.96 5.04
N PHE A 142 23.30 2.71 6.02
CA PHE A 142 24.43 2.29 6.85
C PHE A 142 24.21 0.94 7.55
N GLY A 143 23.02 0.71 8.09
CA GLY A 143 22.62 -0.58 8.66
C GLY A 143 22.72 -1.72 7.65
N GLY A 144 22.49 -1.45 6.35
CA GLY A 144 22.69 -2.42 5.27
C GLY A 144 24.17 -2.80 5.06
N LEU A 145 25.07 -1.82 5.17
CA LEU A 145 26.52 -2.07 5.16
C LEU A 145 26.96 -2.87 6.41
N LEU A 146 26.46 -2.49 7.58
CA LEU A 146 26.73 -3.18 8.83
C LEU A 146 26.21 -4.63 8.78
N ALA A 147 24.97 -4.82 8.34
CA ALA A 147 24.33 -6.13 8.17
C ALA A 147 25.12 -7.01 7.19
N SER A 148 25.61 -6.44 6.09
CA SER A 148 26.49 -7.14 5.14
C SER A 148 27.78 -7.62 5.81
N SER A 149 28.38 -6.81 6.68
CA SER A 149 29.58 -7.20 7.43
C SER A 149 29.32 -8.26 8.52
N VAL A 150 28.11 -8.28 9.07
CA VAL A 150 27.64 -9.29 10.03
C VAL A 150 27.36 -10.60 9.30
N GLY A 151 26.68 -10.57 8.16
CA GLY A 151 26.29 -11.75 7.38
C GLY A 151 27.46 -12.58 6.85
N ILE A 152 28.65 -11.99 6.68
CA ILE A 152 29.85 -12.74 6.28
C ILE A 152 30.55 -13.47 7.45
N THR A 153 30.02 -13.34 8.68
CA THR A 153 30.57 -13.97 9.89
C THR A 153 30.42 -15.49 9.80
N PRO A 154 31.52 -16.26 9.90
CA PRO A 154 31.43 -17.72 9.88
C PRO A 154 30.56 -18.26 11.02
N LYS A 155 29.77 -19.29 10.73
CA LYS A 155 28.92 -20.02 11.70
C LYS A 155 27.82 -19.17 12.36
N LEU A 156 27.49 -18.00 11.81
CA LEU A 156 26.32 -17.25 12.24
C LEU A 156 25.08 -17.82 11.55
N ASP A 157 24.06 -18.20 12.32
CA ASP A 157 22.84 -18.80 11.80
C ASP A 157 21.82 -17.71 11.45
N LEU A 158 21.77 -17.35 10.15
CA LEU A 158 20.81 -16.38 9.60
C LEU A 158 19.89 -17.08 8.62
N SER A 159 18.58 -16.90 8.80
CA SER A 159 17.57 -17.41 7.83
C SER A 159 17.43 -16.51 6.61
N GLY A 160 17.85 -15.24 6.71
CA GLY A 160 17.83 -14.32 5.58
C GLY A 160 18.49 -12.98 5.89
N LEU A 161 18.84 -12.25 4.84
CA LEU A 161 19.37 -10.90 4.89
C LEU A 161 18.47 -9.96 4.07
N VAL A 162 18.10 -8.81 4.61
CA VAL A 162 17.35 -7.77 3.91
C VAL A 162 18.16 -6.50 3.88
N LEU A 163 18.51 -6.03 2.68
CA LEU A 163 19.33 -4.86 2.46
C LEU A 163 18.48 -3.78 1.79
N VAL A 164 18.23 -2.68 2.50
CA VAL A 164 17.40 -1.58 2.01
C VAL A 164 18.29 -0.38 1.68
N ASN A 165 18.34 0.02 0.41
CA ASN A 165 19.26 1.06 -0.10
C ASN A 165 20.67 0.95 0.52
N PRO A 166 21.33 -0.23 0.46
CA PRO A 166 22.51 -0.48 1.28
C PRO A 166 23.67 0.43 0.89
N ALA A 167 24.36 0.97 1.90
CA ALA A 167 25.50 1.86 1.72
C ALA A 167 26.82 1.15 1.34
N THR A 168 26.73 -0.05 0.75
CA THR A 168 27.84 -0.83 0.17
C THR A 168 28.35 -0.25 -1.15
N SER A 169 27.65 0.75 -1.69
CA SER A 169 28.00 1.48 -2.91
C SER A 169 28.77 2.78 -2.69
N THR A 170 28.90 3.26 -1.45
CA THR A 170 29.46 4.60 -1.18
C THR A 170 30.92 4.75 -1.59
N GLY A 171 31.71 3.67 -1.58
CA GLY A 171 33.09 3.68 -2.09
C GLY A 171 33.22 3.88 -3.61
N ARG A 172 32.11 3.85 -4.36
CA ARG A 172 32.06 4.00 -5.83
C ARG A 172 31.33 5.27 -6.30
N THR A 173 30.81 6.05 -5.36
CA THR A 173 30.34 7.41 -5.62
C THR A 173 31.51 8.39 -5.52
N ASP A 174 31.44 9.56 -6.17
CA ASP A 174 32.44 10.67 -6.06
C ASP A 174 32.52 11.31 -4.65
N TRP A 175 32.13 10.57 -3.62
CA TRP A 175 32.24 10.92 -2.21
C TRP A 175 33.68 11.04 -1.72
N GLY A 176 34.67 10.62 -2.51
CA GLY A 176 36.08 10.96 -2.28
C GLY A 176 36.36 12.47 -2.36
N VAL A 177 35.51 13.24 -3.05
CA VAL A 177 35.54 14.71 -3.11
C VAL A 177 34.47 15.32 -2.20
N SER A 178 33.28 14.70 -2.14
CA SER A 178 32.16 15.20 -1.35
C SER A 178 32.30 14.99 0.15
N ILE A 179 32.87 13.88 0.65
CA ILE A 179 33.11 13.69 2.09
C ILE A 179 34.09 14.73 2.62
N PRO A 180 35.27 14.98 2.01
CA PRO A 180 36.16 16.03 2.49
C PRO A 180 35.54 17.43 2.38
N LEU A 181 34.73 17.70 1.35
CA LEU A 181 34.02 18.98 1.19
C LEU A 181 32.91 19.16 2.24
N ILE A 182 32.05 18.16 2.43
CA ILE A 182 31.01 18.12 3.48
C ILE A 182 31.71 18.20 4.83
N THR A 183 32.70 17.35 5.12
CA THR A 183 33.53 17.40 6.33
C THR A 183 34.16 18.77 6.57
N SER A 184 34.71 19.42 5.55
CA SER A 184 35.32 20.74 5.66
C SER A 184 34.30 21.84 5.92
N LEU A 185 33.11 21.74 5.32
CA LEU A 185 31.96 22.61 5.60
C LEU A 185 31.39 22.37 7.01
N LEU A 186 31.34 21.11 7.46
CA LEU A 186 30.87 20.70 8.78
C LEU A 186 31.84 21.10 9.91
N LYS A 187 33.14 21.05 9.64
CA LYS A 187 34.20 21.32 10.64
C LYS A 187 34.50 22.81 10.82
N ASN A 188 34.07 23.67 9.89
CA ASN A 188 34.38 25.11 9.86
C ASN A 188 33.15 26.03 10.00
N GLN A 189 31.96 25.52 10.32
CA GLN A 189 30.76 26.35 10.43
C GLN A 189 30.28 26.49 11.87
N SER A 190 29.84 27.71 12.21
CA SER A 190 29.15 28.02 13.46
C SER A 190 27.82 27.26 13.55
N ASP A 191 27.29 27.10 14.77
CA ASP A 191 26.01 26.44 15.11
C ASP A 191 24.78 26.92 14.29
N VAL A 192 24.93 27.98 13.50
CA VAL A 192 23.88 28.59 12.69
C VAL A 192 23.76 27.99 11.28
N ILE A 193 24.86 27.51 10.67
CA ILE A 193 24.89 27.15 9.22
C ILE A 193 24.84 25.62 9.00
N TYR A 194 25.32 24.82 9.96
CA TYR A 194 25.24 23.36 9.93
C TYR A 194 23.82 22.81 9.67
N PRO A 195 22.78 23.30 10.36
CA PRO A 195 21.46 22.69 10.24
C PRO A 195 20.81 22.99 8.89
N ALA A 196 21.12 24.14 8.27
CA ALA A 196 20.68 24.47 6.92
C ALA A 196 21.34 23.54 5.89
N THR A 197 22.59 23.13 6.14
CA THR A 197 23.33 22.18 5.30
C THR A 197 22.84 20.73 5.50
N ALA A 198 22.56 20.32 6.73
CA ALA A 198 21.97 19.01 7.04
C ALA A 198 20.52 18.90 6.50
N ALA A 199 19.71 19.94 6.67
CA ALA A 199 18.37 20.05 6.07
C ALA A 199 18.43 20.13 4.54
N ALA A 200 19.45 20.76 3.95
CA ALA A 200 19.65 20.74 2.50
C ALA A 200 20.05 19.35 2.00
N ILE A 201 20.94 18.62 2.69
CA ILE A 201 21.29 17.24 2.34
C ILE A 201 20.06 16.33 2.47
N LEU A 202 19.31 16.41 3.56
CA LEU A 202 18.04 15.69 3.72
C LEU A 202 17.03 16.08 2.63
N GLY A 203 16.84 17.38 2.37
CA GLY A 203 15.95 17.91 1.33
C GLY A 203 16.36 17.55 -0.10
N LEU A 204 17.65 17.33 -0.38
CA LEU A 204 18.15 16.85 -1.67
C LEU A 204 17.91 15.34 -1.87
N THR A 205 17.78 14.57 -0.77
CA THR A 205 17.54 13.12 -0.80
C THR A 205 16.05 12.74 -0.75
N VAL A 206 15.20 13.70 -0.39
CA VAL A 206 13.76 13.53 -0.24
C VAL A 206 13.04 14.08 -1.48
N PRO A 207 12.33 13.25 -2.26
CA PRO A 207 11.68 13.70 -3.49
C PRO A 207 10.33 14.41 -3.26
N SER A 208 9.80 14.48 -2.04
CA SER A 208 8.45 15.01 -1.79
C SER A 208 8.30 15.83 -0.49
N ASN A 209 7.44 16.85 -0.53
CA ASN A 209 7.09 17.67 0.63
C ASN A 209 6.50 16.85 1.79
N TYR A 210 5.79 15.75 1.50
CA TYR A 210 5.23 14.83 2.49
C TYR A 210 6.30 14.17 3.37
N GLN A 211 7.39 13.72 2.77
CA GLN A 211 8.52 13.10 3.48
C GLN A 211 9.25 14.10 4.37
N ILE A 212 9.36 15.35 3.93
CA ILE A 212 9.89 16.44 4.77
C ILE A 212 8.98 16.66 5.98
N THR A 213 7.66 16.75 5.78
CA THR A 213 6.68 16.89 6.89
C THR A 213 6.68 15.69 7.83
N LYS A 214 6.88 14.46 7.33
CA LYS A 214 6.92 13.24 8.15
C LYS A 214 8.20 13.13 8.98
N ILE A 215 9.36 13.39 8.37
CA ILE A 215 10.63 13.50 9.10
C ILE A 215 10.50 14.58 10.18
N ALA A 216 9.87 15.72 9.86
CA ALA A 216 9.56 16.75 10.85
C ALA A 216 8.61 16.25 11.96
N LYS A 217 7.47 15.61 11.65
CA LYS A 217 6.53 15.05 12.65
C LYS A 217 7.17 14.02 13.58
N SER A 218 8.04 13.17 13.05
CA SER A 218 8.66 12.09 13.83
C SER A 218 9.84 12.58 14.68
N VAL A 219 10.47 13.69 14.30
CA VAL A 219 11.48 14.39 15.11
C VAL A 219 10.81 15.30 16.15
N PHE A 220 9.61 15.83 15.86
CA PHE A 220 8.87 16.75 16.71
C PHE A 220 7.41 16.29 16.89
N SER A 221 7.13 15.58 17.99
CA SER A 221 5.78 15.12 18.36
C SER A 221 4.78 16.27 18.59
N ASP A 222 5.27 17.48 18.88
CA ASP A 222 4.46 18.59 19.39
C ASP A 222 4.12 19.64 18.31
N PHE A 223 4.58 19.45 17.07
CA PHE A 223 4.64 20.53 16.09
C PHE A 223 3.42 20.63 15.13
N ILE A 224 2.54 19.63 15.03
CA ILE A 224 1.50 19.62 13.99
C ILE A 224 0.08 19.66 14.57
N GLU A 225 -0.28 20.83 15.10
CA GLU A 225 -1.68 21.30 15.12
C GLU A 225 -1.91 22.51 14.19
N SER A 226 -0.89 23.05 13.50
CA SER A 226 -1.04 24.23 12.63
C SER A 226 -0.84 23.90 11.14
N PRO A 227 -1.83 24.18 10.25
CA PRO A 227 -1.77 23.89 8.82
C PRO A 227 -1.11 25.00 7.97
N SER A 228 -0.17 25.77 8.53
CA SER A 228 0.43 26.97 7.89
C SER A 228 1.80 26.68 7.23
N ILE A 229 2.22 27.53 6.30
CA ILE A 229 3.61 27.55 5.76
C ILE A 229 4.57 27.83 6.94
N PRO A 230 5.65 27.07 7.12
CA PRO A 230 6.55 27.24 8.25
C PRO A 230 7.20 28.64 8.22
N ASP A 231 7.10 29.38 9.33
CA ASP A 231 7.78 30.66 9.50
C ASP A 231 9.28 30.48 9.84
N LEU A 232 10.00 31.59 10.11
CA LEU A 232 11.43 31.56 10.45
C LEU A 232 11.73 30.92 11.83
N GLU A 233 10.77 30.91 12.74
CA GLU A 233 10.84 30.31 14.08
C GLU A 233 10.51 28.80 14.02
N ASP A 234 9.59 28.42 13.14
CA ASP A 234 9.30 27.04 12.73
C ASP A 234 10.53 26.37 12.09
N LEU A 235 11.21 27.09 11.19
CA LEU A 235 12.46 26.63 10.59
C LEU A 235 13.57 26.49 11.62
N LYS A 236 13.64 27.35 12.65
CA LYS A 236 14.58 27.21 13.78
C LYS A 236 14.24 26.04 14.70
N THR A 237 12.97 25.74 14.89
CA THR A 237 12.57 24.58 15.69
C THR A 237 12.94 23.28 14.96
N VAL A 238 12.64 23.20 13.66
CA VAL A 238 13.10 22.10 12.78
C VAL A 238 14.63 21.98 12.76
N ARG A 239 15.31 23.13 12.74
CA ARG A 239 16.77 23.25 12.87
C ARG A 239 17.30 22.58 14.14
N ASP A 240 16.71 22.93 15.27
CA ASP A 240 17.23 22.59 16.59
C ASP A 240 16.95 21.10 16.91
N GLY A 241 15.83 20.52 16.49
CA GLY A 241 15.63 19.07 16.66
C GLY A 241 16.33 18.19 15.60
N ILE A 242 16.66 18.70 14.41
CA ILE A 242 17.63 18.00 13.53
C ILE A 242 19.01 17.96 14.22
N ASN A 243 19.42 19.05 14.87
CA ASN A 243 20.64 19.08 15.69
C ASN A 243 20.56 18.12 16.88
N ASP A 244 19.41 18.01 17.55
CA ASP A 244 19.24 17.07 18.66
C ASP A 244 19.27 15.61 18.18
N LEU A 245 18.71 15.28 17.02
CA LEU A 245 18.74 13.91 16.50
C LEU A 245 20.11 13.54 15.91
N LEU A 246 20.71 14.45 15.14
CA LEU A 246 21.96 14.25 14.43
C LEU A 246 22.84 15.49 14.53
N PRO A 247 23.60 15.64 15.64
CA PRO A 247 24.59 16.71 15.77
C PRO A 247 25.65 16.65 14.66
N SER A 248 26.27 17.79 14.36
CA SER A 248 27.28 17.91 13.29
C SER A 248 28.46 16.96 13.47
N GLU A 249 28.91 16.83 14.71
CA GLU A 249 29.99 15.97 15.14
C GLU A 249 29.60 14.49 14.98
N THR A 250 28.32 14.18 15.15
CA THR A 250 27.77 12.84 14.99
C THR A 250 27.70 12.46 13.53
N VAL A 251 27.15 13.32 12.67
CA VAL A 251 27.14 13.08 11.22
C VAL A 251 28.57 12.96 10.70
N PHE A 252 29.45 13.86 11.12
CA PHE A 252 30.87 13.82 10.77
C PHE A 252 31.49 12.47 11.16
N PHE A 253 31.36 12.05 12.42
CA PHE A 253 31.87 10.76 12.89
C PHE A 253 31.29 9.59 12.11
N ARG A 254 29.96 9.51 11.96
CA ARG A 254 29.30 8.37 11.29
C ARG A 254 29.71 8.25 9.82
N VAL A 255 29.89 9.37 9.12
CA VAL A 255 30.35 9.37 7.72
C VAL A 255 31.84 9.04 7.61
N SER A 256 32.70 9.72 8.37
CA SER A 256 34.16 9.62 8.26
C SER A 256 34.75 8.34 8.87
N GLU A 257 34.15 7.82 9.94
CA GLU A 257 34.67 6.70 10.71
C GLU A 257 33.86 5.41 10.50
N LEU A 258 32.53 5.48 10.37
CA LEU A 258 31.72 4.26 10.21
C LEU A 258 31.52 3.90 8.75
N LEU A 259 31.01 4.83 7.95
CA LEU A 259 30.64 4.58 6.55
C LEU A 259 31.88 4.29 5.70
N ARG A 260 32.91 5.15 5.81
CA ARG A 260 34.18 4.99 5.12
C ARG A 260 34.85 3.65 5.46
N TYR A 261 35.08 3.40 6.75
CA TYR A 261 35.75 2.19 7.21
C TYR A 261 34.95 0.92 6.86
N GLY A 262 33.63 0.95 6.99
CA GLY A 262 32.77 -0.16 6.59
C GLY A 262 32.91 -0.50 5.10
N ASN A 263 33.02 0.51 4.22
CA ASN A 263 33.20 0.31 2.78
C ASN A 263 34.61 -0.17 2.43
N GLU A 264 35.65 0.35 3.10
CA GLU A 264 37.02 -0.16 2.97
C GLU A 264 37.09 -1.65 3.33
N ILE A 265 36.34 -2.08 4.35
CA ILE A 265 36.23 -3.48 4.74
C ILE A 265 35.41 -4.29 3.73
N MET A 266 34.24 -3.81 3.33
CA MET A 266 33.25 -4.57 2.57
C MET A 266 33.46 -4.48 1.06
N THR A 267 34.61 -4.96 0.60
CA THR A 267 34.93 -5.08 -0.83
C THR A 267 34.01 -6.07 -1.54
N SER A 268 33.93 -6.00 -2.88
CA SER A 268 33.15 -6.93 -3.70
C SER A 268 33.49 -8.40 -3.42
N THR A 269 34.77 -8.71 -3.15
CA THR A 269 35.23 -10.05 -2.76
C THR A 269 34.61 -10.52 -1.45
N ARG A 270 34.48 -9.62 -0.46
CA ARG A 270 33.84 -9.97 0.82
C ARG A 270 32.32 -10.03 0.68
N LEU A 271 31.71 -9.10 -0.06
CA LEU A 271 30.28 -9.12 -0.32
C LEU A 271 29.84 -10.43 -0.98
N LYS A 272 30.63 -10.96 -1.94
CA LYS A 272 30.38 -12.28 -2.56
C LYS A 272 30.23 -13.43 -1.55
N ARG A 273 30.81 -13.32 -0.34
CA ARG A 273 30.65 -14.33 0.72
C ARG A 273 29.23 -14.42 1.26
N LEU A 274 28.39 -13.40 1.04
CA LEU A 274 26.96 -13.42 1.38
C LEU A 274 26.14 -14.35 0.47
N SER A 275 26.72 -14.87 -0.63
CA SER A 275 26.03 -15.79 -1.57
C SER A 275 25.47 -17.05 -0.91
N LYS A 276 25.91 -17.39 0.30
CA LYS A 276 25.38 -18.52 1.08
C LYS A 276 24.11 -18.20 1.86
N THR A 277 23.78 -16.93 2.03
CA THR A 277 22.63 -16.46 2.79
C THR A 277 21.57 -15.92 1.82
N PRO A 278 20.32 -16.43 1.87
CA PRO A 278 19.22 -15.84 1.11
C PRO A 278 19.14 -14.33 1.37
N THR A 279 19.20 -13.52 0.32
CA THR A 279 19.31 -12.06 0.44
C THR A 279 18.21 -11.40 -0.38
N LEU A 280 17.48 -10.47 0.23
CA LEU A 280 16.54 -9.57 -0.43
C LEU A 280 17.13 -8.17 -0.43
N VAL A 281 17.26 -7.55 -1.61
CA VAL A 281 17.72 -6.17 -1.75
C VAL A 281 16.56 -5.32 -2.24
N LEU A 282 16.21 -4.29 -1.46
CA LEU A 282 15.17 -3.31 -1.79
C LEU A 282 15.86 -2.00 -2.15
N VAL A 283 15.63 -1.49 -3.37
CA VAL A 283 16.34 -0.29 -3.87
C VAL A 283 15.40 0.75 -4.44
N GLY A 284 15.57 2.00 -4.05
CA GLY A 284 14.95 3.16 -4.68
C GLY A 284 15.66 3.50 -6.00
N ALA A 285 14.90 3.62 -7.09
CA ALA A 285 15.47 3.97 -8.39
C ALA A 285 15.76 5.48 -8.54
N GLU A 286 15.13 6.30 -7.70
CA GLU A 286 15.33 7.75 -7.60
C GLU A 286 16.08 8.12 -6.31
N ASP A 287 16.83 7.18 -5.74
CA ASP A 287 17.74 7.47 -4.63
C ASP A 287 18.81 8.46 -5.10
N LYS A 288 18.77 9.68 -4.53
CA LYS A 288 19.70 10.77 -4.83
C LYS A 288 20.92 10.78 -3.89
N LEU A 289 20.90 9.98 -2.82
CA LEU A 289 22.01 9.87 -1.88
C LEU A 289 23.01 8.81 -2.35
N LEU A 290 22.49 7.65 -2.72
CA LEU A 290 23.27 6.49 -3.12
C LEU A 290 22.82 6.02 -4.51
N PRO A 291 23.72 5.41 -5.31
CA PRO A 291 23.36 4.79 -6.58
C PRO A 291 22.69 3.43 -6.34
N SER A 292 21.62 3.42 -5.53
CA SER A 292 20.99 2.21 -4.99
C SER A 292 20.50 1.25 -6.07
N LYS A 293 19.98 1.76 -7.20
CA LYS A 293 19.61 0.93 -8.35
C LYS A 293 20.79 0.16 -8.95
N ALA A 294 21.90 0.85 -9.18
CA ALA A 294 23.11 0.22 -9.70
C ALA A 294 23.68 -0.78 -8.69
N GLU A 295 23.62 -0.43 -7.40
CA GLU A 295 24.07 -1.30 -6.33
C GLU A 295 23.27 -2.60 -6.22
N GLY A 296 21.94 -2.52 -6.34
CA GLY A 296 21.09 -3.70 -6.40
C GLY A 296 21.52 -4.64 -7.53
N ALA A 297 21.77 -4.11 -8.73
CA ALA A 297 22.23 -4.92 -9.86
C ALA A 297 23.59 -5.60 -9.59
N ILE A 298 24.52 -4.89 -8.95
CA ILE A 298 25.84 -5.41 -8.61
C ILE A 298 25.75 -6.49 -7.53
N LEU A 299 24.93 -6.29 -6.49
CA LEU A 299 24.68 -7.30 -5.48
C LEU A 299 23.98 -8.53 -6.08
N LYS A 300 23.09 -8.36 -7.05
CA LYS A 300 22.50 -9.50 -7.78
C LYS A 300 23.55 -10.33 -8.48
N ASP A 301 24.46 -9.68 -9.21
CA ASP A 301 25.54 -10.34 -9.94
C ASP A 301 26.51 -11.06 -9.00
N LEU A 302 26.92 -10.40 -7.91
CA LEU A 302 27.86 -10.97 -6.93
C LEU A 302 27.28 -12.16 -6.15
N LEU A 303 25.98 -12.11 -5.81
CA LEU A 303 25.34 -13.08 -4.92
C LEU A 303 24.58 -14.19 -5.65
N GLY A 304 24.29 -14.00 -6.94
CA GLY A 304 23.68 -15.01 -7.81
C GLY A 304 22.22 -15.32 -7.47
N GLU A 305 21.87 -16.61 -7.48
CA GLU A 305 20.48 -17.09 -7.35
C GLU A 305 19.85 -16.82 -5.98
N ASN A 306 20.66 -16.79 -4.92
CA ASN A 306 20.19 -16.52 -3.56
C ASN A 306 19.86 -15.04 -3.30
N CYS A 307 20.08 -14.16 -4.27
CA CYS A 307 19.77 -12.74 -4.14
C CYS A 307 18.54 -12.37 -4.97
N THR A 308 17.52 -11.81 -4.33
CA THR A 308 16.36 -11.21 -4.98
C THR A 308 16.49 -9.70 -4.87
N VAL A 309 16.36 -8.99 -5.99
CA VAL A 309 16.42 -7.52 -6.00
C VAL A 309 15.07 -6.98 -6.43
N LYS A 310 14.53 -6.03 -5.65
CA LYS A 310 13.31 -5.29 -5.97
C LYS A 310 13.64 -3.82 -6.08
N SER A 311 13.50 -3.28 -7.29
CA SER A 311 13.67 -1.85 -7.56
C SER A 311 12.33 -1.13 -7.52
N PHE A 312 12.27 0.02 -6.85
CA PHE A 312 11.09 0.87 -6.76
C PHE A 312 11.29 2.09 -7.65
N PRO A 313 10.57 2.22 -8.79
CA PRO A 313 10.85 3.23 -9.82
C PRO A 313 10.84 4.68 -9.32
N LYS A 314 9.97 5.00 -8.35
CA LYS A 314 9.90 6.32 -7.70
C LYS A 314 10.48 6.32 -6.28
N GLY A 315 11.17 5.24 -5.93
CA GLY A 315 11.70 5.00 -4.59
C GLY A 315 12.82 5.98 -4.25
N SER A 316 12.71 6.67 -3.11
CA SER A 316 13.74 7.55 -2.55
C SER A 316 14.81 6.78 -1.75
N HIS A 317 15.73 7.53 -1.12
CA HIS A 317 16.63 6.94 -0.13
C HIS A 317 15.87 6.38 1.09
N PHE A 318 14.82 7.08 1.54
CA PHE A 318 13.97 6.70 2.67
C PHE A 318 12.87 5.73 2.26
N LEU A 319 13.26 4.58 1.70
CA LEU A 319 12.32 3.65 1.07
C LEU A 319 11.27 3.05 2.03
N LEU A 320 11.53 3.06 3.34
CA LEU A 320 10.66 2.47 4.37
C LEU A 320 9.65 3.47 4.97
N ASP A 321 9.58 4.68 4.45
CA ASP A 321 8.67 5.74 4.92
C ASP A 321 7.19 5.57 4.53
N GLY A 322 6.78 4.37 4.10
CA GLY A 322 5.46 4.09 3.54
C GLY A 322 5.46 3.84 2.03
N GLN A 323 6.59 4.06 1.34
CA GLN A 323 6.75 3.66 -0.07
C GLN A 323 6.75 2.13 -0.26
N VAL A 324 7.14 1.37 0.78
CA VAL A 324 7.23 -0.09 0.74
C VAL A 324 6.76 -0.69 2.06
N ASN A 325 5.84 -1.67 1.99
CA ASN A 325 5.48 -2.51 3.12
C ASN A 325 6.55 -3.61 3.33
N LEU A 326 7.40 -3.41 4.33
CA LEU A 326 8.56 -4.27 4.63
C LEU A 326 8.14 -5.67 5.10
N THR A 327 7.10 -5.77 5.93
CA THR A 327 6.56 -7.05 6.41
C THR A 327 6.17 -7.97 5.25
N GLN A 328 5.43 -7.43 4.28
CA GLN A 328 5.01 -8.13 3.08
C GLN A 328 6.23 -8.53 2.23
N GLN A 329 7.21 -7.65 2.07
CA GLN A 329 8.42 -7.96 1.31
C GLN A 329 9.19 -9.15 1.92
N ILE A 330 9.35 -9.14 3.25
CA ILE A 330 10.03 -10.20 4.00
C ILE A 330 9.25 -11.52 3.89
N ARG A 331 7.94 -11.49 4.19
CA ARG A 331 7.08 -12.68 4.13
C ARG A 331 7.09 -13.29 2.74
N THR A 332 6.93 -12.49 1.69
CA THR A 332 6.92 -12.98 0.31
C THR A 332 8.26 -13.60 -0.11
N ASN A 333 9.38 -13.06 0.38
CA ASN A 333 10.71 -13.50 -0.06
C ASN A 333 11.22 -14.72 0.72
N PHE A 334 11.11 -14.71 2.04
CA PHE A 334 11.69 -15.75 2.90
C PHE A 334 10.67 -16.76 3.38
N ASN A 335 9.41 -16.33 3.53
CA ASN A 335 8.35 -17.20 3.98
C ASN A 335 7.66 -17.84 2.76
N LYS A 336 8.27 -18.89 2.20
CA LYS A 336 7.68 -19.71 1.12
C LYS A 336 6.28 -20.30 1.47
N LYS A 337 5.78 -20.07 2.70
CA LYS A 337 4.50 -20.52 3.23
C LYS A 337 3.45 -19.41 3.41
N TYR A 338 3.72 -18.14 3.08
CA TYR A 338 2.71 -17.09 3.25
C TYR A 338 1.48 -17.37 2.38
N ASP A 339 0.38 -17.71 3.03
CA ASP A 339 -0.91 -17.95 2.42
C ASP A 339 -1.74 -16.67 2.54
N ALA A 340 -1.89 -15.94 1.44
CA ALA A 340 -2.60 -14.66 1.41
C ALA A 340 -4.06 -14.73 1.90
N VAL A 341 -4.65 -15.92 2.05
CA VAL A 341 -5.97 -16.09 2.64
C VAL A 341 -5.90 -16.31 4.16
N LYS A 342 -4.97 -17.14 4.63
CA LYS A 342 -4.87 -17.55 6.04
C LYS A 342 -4.08 -16.58 6.91
N ASP A 343 -3.01 -16.03 6.37
CA ASP A 343 -2.02 -15.26 7.10
C ASP A 343 -2.26 -13.74 6.95
N PHE A 344 -3.38 -13.37 6.31
CA PHE A 344 -3.76 -11.98 6.12
C PHE A 344 -4.27 -11.37 7.42
N GLU A 345 -3.72 -10.22 7.76
CA GLU A 345 -4.15 -9.38 8.87
C GLU A 345 -4.61 -8.04 8.29
N LEU A 346 -5.68 -7.50 8.84
CA LEU A 346 -6.19 -6.19 8.45
C LEU A 346 -5.17 -5.11 8.88
N PRO A 347 -4.89 -4.08 8.06
CA PRO A 347 -4.08 -2.94 8.49
C PRO A 347 -4.63 -2.27 9.75
N THR A 348 -3.79 -1.56 10.51
CA THR A 348 -4.22 -0.84 11.73
C THR A 348 -5.29 0.20 11.43
N GLU A 349 -6.07 0.61 12.44
CA GLU A 349 -7.13 1.61 12.25
C GLU A 349 -6.58 2.95 11.74
N GLU A 350 -5.38 3.33 12.16
CA GLU A 350 -4.67 4.52 11.69
C GLU A 350 -4.28 4.40 10.22
N ALA A 351 -3.78 3.23 9.79
CA ALA A 351 -3.44 2.97 8.40
C ALA A 351 -4.69 3.00 7.51
N GLN A 352 -5.79 2.40 7.99
CA GLN A 352 -7.09 2.45 7.32
C GLN A 352 -7.59 3.90 7.18
N ARG A 353 -7.58 4.68 8.26
CA ARG A 353 -8.01 6.09 8.25
C ARG A 353 -7.18 6.91 7.27
N ARG A 354 -5.85 6.76 7.30
CA ARG A 354 -4.94 7.43 6.36
C ARG A 354 -5.26 7.06 4.92
N TYR A 355 -5.44 5.78 4.64
CA TYR A 355 -5.81 5.33 3.29
C TYR A 355 -7.14 5.93 2.84
N ILE A 356 -8.14 5.96 3.70
CA ILE A 356 -9.44 6.57 3.40
C ILE A 356 -9.26 8.06 3.09
N GLU A 357 -8.55 8.81 3.93
CA GLU A 357 -8.35 10.25 3.78
C GLU A 357 -7.54 10.60 2.52
N GLU A 358 -6.46 9.87 2.26
CA GLU A 358 -5.51 10.19 1.19
C GLU A 358 -5.95 9.62 -0.17
N ASN A 359 -6.58 8.43 -0.19
CA ASN A 359 -6.86 7.71 -1.44
C ASN A 359 -8.35 7.64 -1.77
N ILE A 360 -9.25 7.58 -0.78
CA ILE A 360 -10.68 7.37 -1.02
C ILE A 360 -11.47 8.68 -0.98
N ALA A 361 -11.21 9.57 -0.02
CA ALA A 361 -11.94 10.82 0.15
C ALA A 361 -11.85 11.75 -1.07
N PRO A 362 -10.70 11.89 -1.77
CA PRO A 362 -10.64 12.67 -3.01
C PRO A 362 -11.51 12.08 -4.13
N ILE A 363 -11.54 10.75 -4.24
CA ILE A 363 -12.38 10.03 -5.20
C ILE A 363 -13.86 10.25 -4.87
N ARG A 364 -14.25 10.08 -3.60
CA ARG A 364 -15.61 10.35 -3.11
C ARG A 364 -16.05 11.78 -3.40
N LYS A 365 -15.19 12.77 -3.15
CA LYS A 365 -15.48 14.17 -3.45
C LYS A 365 -15.73 14.41 -4.93
N LYS A 366 -14.98 13.73 -5.80
CA LYS A 366 -15.08 13.87 -7.26
C LYS A 366 -16.27 13.13 -7.85
N GLN A 367 -16.57 11.93 -7.36
CA GLN A 367 -17.56 10.99 -7.94
C GLN A 367 -18.86 10.88 -7.14
N SER A 368 -18.95 11.52 -5.97
CA SER A 368 -20.15 11.56 -5.10
C SER A 368 -20.89 10.22 -4.98
N PRO A 369 -20.21 9.10 -4.67
CA PRO A 369 -20.80 7.77 -4.78
C PRO A 369 -22.01 7.58 -3.86
N LYS A 370 -22.99 6.80 -4.32
CA LYS A 370 -24.19 6.42 -3.55
C LYS A 370 -24.28 4.91 -3.40
N PHE A 371 -24.61 4.47 -2.20
CA PHE A 371 -24.66 3.06 -1.82
C PHE A 371 -26.05 2.69 -1.30
N TYR A 372 -26.57 1.57 -1.78
CA TYR A 372 -27.89 1.07 -1.44
C TYR A 372 -27.84 -0.42 -1.13
N SER A 373 -28.69 -0.90 -0.22
CA SER A 373 -28.89 -2.32 0.04
C SER A 373 -30.37 -2.68 0.02
N THR A 374 -30.67 -3.92 -0.37
CA THR A 374 -32.04 -4.41 -0.52
C THR A 374 -32.43 -5.29 0.65
N ASN A 375 -33.55 -4.98 1.31
CA ASN A 375 -34.04 -5.79 2.43
C ASN A 375 -34.85 -7.01 1.98
N SER A 376 -35.30 -7.83 2.94
CA SER A 376 -36.08 -9.05 2.69
C SER A 376 -37.39 -8.82 1.91
N ASN A 377 -37.95 -7.61 2.03
CA ASN A 377 -39.20 -7.19 1.40
C ASN A 377 -38.99 -6.57 0.00
N ASN A 378 -37.78 -6.67 -0.56
CA ASN A 378 -37.37 -6.05 -1.84
C ASN A 378 -37.36 -4.51 -1.83
N ASN A 379 -37.32 -3.88 -0.65
CA ASN A 379 -37.15 -2.42 -0.56
C ASN A 379 -35.67 -2.07 -0.67
N VAL A 380 -35.36 -1.13 -1.55
CA VAL A 380 -34.01 -0.57 -1.73
C VAL A 380 -33.83 0.62 -0.81
N ILE A 381 -32.79 0.58 0.03
CA ILE A 381 -32.58 1.56 1.10
C ILE A 381 -31.17 2.15 0.98
N GLY A 382 -31.05 3.46 1.14
CA GLY A 382 -29.81 4.25 0.98
C GLY A 382 -28.77 4.09 2.09
N ASN A 383 -28.49 2.85 2.47
CA ASN A 383 -27.42 2.48 3.39
C ASN A 383 -27.00 1.04 3.14
N LEU A 384 -26.00 0.55 3.88
CA LEU A 384 -25.52 -0.82 3.77
C LEU A 384 -26.09 -1.76 4.83
N ASN A 385 -27.08 -1.38 5.63
CA ASN A 385 -27.50 -2.13 6.84
C ASN A 385 -28.09 -3.51 6.53
N TYR A 386 -28.58 -3.74 5.31
CA TYR A 386 -29.14 -5.04 4.90
C TYR A 386 -28.11 -5.99 4.29
N LEU A 387 -26.83 -5.61 4.28
CA LEU A 387 -25.77 -6.55 3.92
C LEU A 387 -25.61 -7.66 4.98
N PRO A 388 -25.56 -8.93 4.57
CA PRO A 388 -25.14 -10.00 5.46
C PRO A 388 -23.65 -9.83 5.79
N THR A 389 -23.28 -10.16 7.01
CA THR A 389 -21.87 -10.27 7.41
C THR A 389 -21.53 -11.73 7.63
N PRO A 390 -20.29 -12.16 7.36
CA PRO A 390 -19.90 -13.54 7.65
C PRO A 390 -20.03 -13.93 9.12
N LYS A 391 -19.91 -12.94 10.02
CA LYS A 391 -20.08 -13.13 11.46
C LYS A 391 -21.55 -13.43 11.81
N ASP A 392 -22.49 -12.68 11.26
CA ASP A 392 -23.92 -12.82 11.58
C ASP A 392 -24.52 -14.06 10.92
N SER A 393 -24.10 -14.37 9.69
CA SER A 393 -24.63 -15.49 8.92
C SER A 393 -23.99 -16.84 9.28
N GLY A 394 -22.85 -16.83 9.97
CA GLY A 394 -22.04 -18.01 10.28
C GLY A 394 -21.48 -18.72 9.04
N ARG A 395 -21.55 -18.07 7.86
CA ARG A 395 -21.23 -18.65 6.55
C ARG A 395 -20.55 -17.61 5.65
N PRO A 396 -19.85 -18.03 4.59
CA PRO A 396 -19.19 -17.08 3.68
C PRO A 396 -20.20 -16.17 2.99
N VAL A 397 -19.80 -14.93 2.70
CA VAL A 397 -20.60 -13.99 1.91
C VAL A 397 -19.91 -13.73 0.58
N LEU A 398 -20.62 -13.95 -0.53
CA LEU A 398 -20.11 -13.72 -1.87
C LEU A 398 -20.82 -12.54 -2.52
N PHE A 399 -20.11 -11.44 -2.70
CA PHE A 399 -20.54 -10.32 -3.53
C PHE A 399 -20.21 -10.61 -4.99
N VAL A 400 -21.22 -10.61 -5.86
CA VAL A 400 -21.10 -10.86 -7.30
C VAL A 400 -21.58 -9.64 -8.07
N GLY A 401 -20.68 -8.95 -8.76
CA GLY A 401 -21.02 -7.68 -9.43
C GLY A 401 -20.65 -7.63 -10.90
N ASN A 402 -21.18 -6.60 -11.57
CA ASN A 402 -20.64 -6.14 -12.85
C ASN A 402 -19.41 -5.26 -12.59
N HIS A 403 -18.35 -5.45 -13.37
CA HIS A 403 -17.17 -4.62 -13.22
C HIS A 403 -17.33 -3.31 -14.00
N GLN A 404 -17.09 -2.19 -13.35
CA GLN A 404 -17.15 -0.90 -13.99
C GLN A 404 -15.95 -0.63 -14.91
N PHE A 405 -16.15 0.26 -15.89
CA PHE A 405 -15.10 0.78 -16.76
C PHE A 405 -13.85 1.18 -15.97
N LEU A 406 -12.69 0.68 -16.38
CA LEU A 406 -11.38 0.88 -15.72
C LEU A 406 -11.29 0.43 -14.24
N GLY A 407 -12.30 -0.28 -13.73
CA GLY A 407 -12.28 -0.89 -12.39
C GLY A 407 -12.28 0.11 -11.22
N LEU A 408 -12.92 1.28 -11.40
CA LEU A 408 -13.00 2.33 -10.38
C LEU A 408 -13.93 1.99 -9.20
N ASP A 409 -14.75 0.97 -9.35
CA ASP A 409 -15.69 0.43 -8.38
C ASP A 409 -15.00 -0.19 -7.15
N VAL A 410 -13.93 -0.97 -7.36
CA VAL A 410 -13.37 -1.85 -6.31
C VAL A 410 -12.96 -1.07 -5.06
N LYS A 411 -12.18 0.02 -5.21
CA LYS A 411 -11.69 0.80 -4.06
C LYS A 411 -12.82 1.43 -3.27
N LEU A 412 -13.84 1.95 -3.95
CA LEU A 412 -15.00 2.57 -3.33
C LEU A 412 -15.83 1.54 -2.56
N VAL A 413 -16.09 0.38 -3.16
CA VAL A 413 -16.88 -0.69 -2.54
C VAL A 413 -16.17 -1.27 -1.31
N VAL A 414 -14.88 -1.58 -1.42
CA VAL A 414 -14.10 -2.15 -0.30
C VAL A 414 -14.03 -1.17 0.86
N ALA A 415 -13.74 0.11 0.60
CA ALA A 415 -13.67 1.13 1.65
C ALA A 415 -15.03 1.36 2.32
N GLU A 416 -16.12 1.44 1.54
CA GLU A 416 -17.45 1.67 2.11
C GLU A 416 -17.91 0.52 3.00
N ILE A 417 -17.70 -0.75 2.59
CA ILE A 417 -18.06 -1.90 3.42
C ILE A 417 -17.20 -1.92 4.69
N LEU A 418 -15.90 -1.64 4.57
CA LEU A 418 -15.01 -1.60 5.73
C LEU A 418 -15.46 -0.54 6.75
N GLU A 419 -15.71 0.69 6.32
CA GLU A 419 -16.12 1.79 7.21
C GLU A 419 -17.53 1.62 7.78
N LYS A 420 -18.49 1.11 6.98
CA LYS A 420 -19.90 1.06 7.39
C LYS A 420 -20.28 -0.26 8.06
N ARG A 421 -19.58 -1.34 7.75
CA ARG A 421 -19.90 -2.69 8.24
C ARG A 421 -18.79 -3.34 9.06
N GLY A 422 -17.59 -2.75 9.12
CA GLY A 422 -16.50 -3.20 10.00
C GLY A 422 -15.85 -4.51 9.57
N PHE A 423 -16.02 -4.94 8.31
CA PHE A 423 -15.33 -6.11 7.78
C PHE A 423 -14.78 -5.84 6.39
N LEU A 424 -13.67 -6.50 6.07
CA LEU A 424 -13.02 -6.39 4.78
C LEU A 424 -13.57 -7.42 3.80
N VAL A 425 -13.86 -6.97 2.57
CA VAL A 425 -14.20 -7.86 1.46
C VAL A 425 -12.96 -8.20 0.67
N ARG A 426 -12.69 -9.50 0.50
CA ARG A 426 -11.50 -10.00 -0.20
C ARG A 426 -11.73 -9.99 -1.71
N GLY A 427 -11.09 -9.07 -2.42
CA GLY A 427 -11.16 -9.01 -3.89
C GLY A 427 -10.38 -10.14 -4.56
N LEU A 428 -10.86 -10.62 -5.72
CA LEU A 428 -10.13 -11.57 -6.57
C LEU A 428 -9.48 -10.84 -7.74
N GLY A 429 -8.20 -10.51 -7.59
CA GLY A 429 -7.46 -9.68 -8.55
C GLY A 429 -6.79 -10.47 -9.68
N HIS A 430 -6.78 -9.89 -10.88
CA HIS A 430 -6.08 -10.43 -12.05
C HIS A 430 -4.56 -10.60 -11.78
N PRO A 431 -3.90 -11.67 -12.27
CA PRO A 431 -2.46 -11.93 -12.04
C PRO A 431 -1.51 -10.75 -12.28
N ILE A 432 -1.86 -9.85 -13.20
CA ILE A 432 -1.06 -8.66 -13.52
C ILE A 432 -0.91 -7.69 -12.33
N ILE A 433 -1.91 -7.63 -11.43
CA ILE A 433 -1.86 -6.84 -10.19
C ILE A 433 -0.73 -7.36 -9.28
N PHE A 434 -0.41 -8.65 -9.39
CA PHE A 434 0.61 -9.35 -8.60
C PHE A 434 1.94 -9.50 -9.36
N GLY A 435 2.16 -8.71 -10.42
CA GLY A 435 3.38 -8.77 -11.23
C GLY A 435 3.47 -10.00 -12.14
N GLY A 436 2.34 -10.46 -12.70
CA GLY A 436 2.25 -11.67 -13.53
C GLY A 436 2.06 -11.48 -15.05
N GLY A 437 2.63 -10.45 -15.70
CA GLY A 437 2.46 -10.24 -17.15
C GLY A 437 3.64 -9.56 -17.84
N GLY A 438 4.25 -10.25 -18.82
CA GLY A 438 5.24 -9.73 -19.77
C GLY A 438 6.72 -10.14 -19.49
N PRO A 439 7.62 -10.07 -20.49
CA PRO A 439 9.03 -10.50 -20.37
C PRO A 439 9.87 -9.73 -19.33
N ASN A 440 9.32 -8.66 -18.75
CA ASN A 440 9.96 -7.78 -17.76
C ASN A 440 9.17 -7.70 -16.44
N SER A 441 8.34 -8.71 -16.14
CA SER A 441 7.44 -8.72 -14.97
C SER A 441 8.15 -8.64 -13.61
N ALA A 442 9.48 -8.76 -13.57
CA ALA A 442 10.29 -8.53 -12.37
C ALA A 442 10.47 -7.04 -11.99
N ASN A 443 10.02 -6.07 -12.81
CA ASN A 443 10.37 -4.64 -12.66
C ASN A 443 9.20 -3.64 -12.60
N ASN A 444 7.93 -4.08 -12.49
CA ASN A 444 6.78 -3.16 -12.46
C ASN A 444 6.17 -3.01 -11.05
N ASN A 445 6.78 -2.16 -10.23
CA ASN A 445 6.27 -1.74 -8.92
C ASN A 445 5.55 -0.39 -9.04
N ASN A 446 4.25 -0.41 -9.34
CA ASN A 446 3.37 0.76 -9.28
C ASN A 446 2.65 0.78 -7.91
N ASN A 447 2.64 1.91 -7.20
CA ASN A 447 1.91 2.09 -5.93
C ASN A 447 0.44 1.64 -6.01
N PHE A 448 -0.18 1.78 -7.18
CA PHE A 448 -1.56 1.32 -7.45
C PHE A 448 -1.82 -0.16 -7.15
N ASN A 449 -0.81 -1.03 -7.32
CA ASN A 449 -0.94 -2.47 -7.11
C ASN A 449 -0.80 -2.85 -5.63
N ASN A 450 -0.18 -2.00 -4.81
CA ASN A 450 0.14 -2.32 -3.42
C ASN A 450 -1.10 -2.19 -2.53
N ASP A 451 -1.91 -1.15 -2.73
CA ASP A 451 -3.17 -0.93 -1.99
C ASP A 451 -4.11 -2.14 -2.10
N PHE A 452 -4.27 -2.72 -3.30
CA PHE A 452 -5.18 -3.85 -3.47
C PHE A 452 -4.75 -5.03 -2.61
N ILE A 453 -3.45 -5.33 -2.58
CA ILE A 453 -2.90 -6.46 -1.81
C ILE A 453 -2.94 -6.18 -0.31
N GLU A 454 -2.59 -4.96 0.08
CA GLU A 454 -2.63 -4.46 1.47
C GLU A 454 -4.05 -4.51 2.05
N TYR A 455 -5.06 -4.17 1.26
CA TYR A 455 -6.48 -4.29 1.60
C TYR A 455 -7.08 -5.63 1.15
N GLY A 456 -6.28 -6.70 1.18
CA GLY A 456 -6.76 -8.08 1.19
C GLY A 456 -7.11 -8.68 -0.17
N THR A 457 -6.86 -8.02 -1.29
CA THR A 457 -7.04 -8.62 -2.62
C THR A 457 -6.09 -9.80 -2.78
N VAL A 458 -6.62 -10.95 -3.21
CA VAL A 458 -5.84 -12.15 -3.49
C VAL A 458 -5.85 -12.46 -4.98
N LYS A 459 -4.77 -13.07 -5.46
CA LYS A 459 -4.68 -13.50 -6.86
C LYS A 459 -5.81 -14.48 -7.16
N VAL A 460 -6.58 -14.18 -8.21
CA VAL A 460 -7.66 -15.06 -8.64
C VAL A 460 -7.11 -16.43 -9.04
N SER A 461 -7.67 -17.48 -8.43
CA SER A 461 -7.41 -18.89 -8.77
C SER A 461 -8.48 -19.77 -8.11
N PRO A 462 -8.76 -20.97 -8.64
CA PRO A 462 -9.66 -21.92 -8.00
C PRO A 462 -9.26 -22.22 -6.55
N THR A 463 -7.95 -22.32 -6.30
CA THR A 463 -7.39 -22.58 -4.97
C THR A 463 -7.69 -21.45 -3.98
N ASN A 464 -7.44 -20.19 -4.34
CA ASN A 464 -7.69 -19.06 -3.43
C ASN A 464 -9.19 -18.83 -3.24
N TYR A 465 -9.99 -18.99 -4.30
CA TYR A 465 -11.46 -18.95 -4.20
C TYR A 465 -11.97 -19.98 -3.19
N TYR A 466 -11.52 -21.23 -3.32
CA TYR A 466 -11.88 -22.31 -2.41
C TYR A 466 -11.44 -22.03 -0.97
N LYS A 467 -10.21 -21.52 -0.77
CA LYS A 467 -9.69 -21.18 0.56
C LYS A 467 -10.53 -20.09 1.23
N LEU A 468 -10.90 -19.04 0.50
CA LEU A 468 -11.73 -17.93 1.02
C LEU A 468 -13.12 -18.41 1.45
N MET A 469 -13.76 -19.25 0.63
CA MET A 469 -15.03 -19.86 0.99
C MET A 469 -14.88 -20.78 2.19
N LYS A 470 -13.85 -21.63 2.21
CA LYS A 470 -13.61 -22.54 3.34
C LYS A 470 -13.32 -21.80 4.65
N SER A 471 -12.67 -20.64 4.59
CA SER A 471 -12.34 -19.83 5.77
C SER A 471 -13.50 -18.93 6.24
N GLY A 472 -14.66 -18.97 5.58
CA GLY A 472 -15.81 -18.17 6.01
C GLY A 472 -15.64 -16.67 5.74
N GLN A 473 -14.77 -16.27 4.81
CA GLN A 473 -14.51 -14.84 4.57
C GLN A 473 -15.49 -14.23 3.56
N ALA A 474 -15.69 -12.91 3.62
CA ALA A 474 -16.43 -12.17 2.61
C ALA A 474 -15.57 -11.96 1.36
N MET A 475 -16.14 -12.17 0.17
CA MET A 475 -15.41 -12.12 -1.10
C MET A 475 -16.13 -11.26 -2.14
N LEU A 476 -15.36 -10.55 -2.98
CA LEU A 476 -15.86 -9.78 -4.12
C LEU A 476 -15.38 -10.42 -5.43
N LEU A 477 -16.33 -10.84 -6.25
CA LEU A 477 -16.10 -11.44 -7.56
C LEU A 477 -16.81 -10.64 -8.66
N PHE A 478 -16.07 -10.38 -9.73
CA PHE A 478 -16.60 -9.86 -11.00
C PHE A 478 -16.48 -10.94 -12.08
N PRO A 479 -17.54 -11.72 -12.39
CA PRO A 479 -17.41 -12.87 -13.28
C PRO A 479 -17.00 -12.54 -14.72
N GLY A 480 -17.31 -11.32 -15.20
CA GLY A 480 -16.86 -10.86 -16.52
C GLY A 480 -15.41 -10.39 -16.55
N GLY A 481 -14.80 -10.10 -15.39
CA GLY A 481 -13.38 -9.79 -15.25
C GLY A 481 -12.92 -8.64 -16.16
N VAL A 482 -11.74 -8.81 -16.77
CA VAL A 482 -11.10 -7.77 -17.60
C VAL A 482 -11.95 -7.36 -18.80
N SER A 483 -12.77 -8.27 -19.34
CA SER A 483 -13.64 -7.97 -20.49
C SER A 483 -14.69 -6.91 -20.16
N GLU A 484 -15.14 -6.86 -18.90
CA GLU A 484 -16.01 -5.79 -18.40
C GLU A 484 -15.18 -4.54 -18.08
N VAL A 485 -13.98 -4.63 -17.50
CA VAL A 485 -13.13 -3.45 -17.22
C VAL A 485 -12.78 -2.64 -18.48
N PHE A 486 -12.41 -3.35 -19.55
CA PHE A 486 -11.92 -2.78 -20.81
C PHE A 486 -12.97 -2.79 -21.92
N HIS A 487 -14.25 -2.71 -21.53
CA HIS A 487 -15.37 -2.72 -22.47
C HIS A 487 -15.32 -1.53 -23.45
N GLY A 488 -15.85 -1.73 -24.66
CA GLY A 488 -15.98 -0.72 -25.70
C GLY A 488 -17.17 0.23 -25.49
N ARG A 489 -17.36 1.16 -26.43
CA ARG A 489 -18.39 2.21 -26.36
C ARG A 489 -19.81 1.65 -26.27
N ASP A 490 -20.10 0.62 -27.06
CA ASP A 490 -21.44 0.02 -27.16
C ASP A 490 -21.64 -1.16 -26.22
N GLU A 491 -20.74 -1.33 -25.25
CA GLU A 491 -20.69 -2.48 -24.34
C GLU A 491 -20.91 -2.06 -22.87
N ALA A 492 -21.27 -0.80 -22.63
CA ALA A 492 -21.56 -0.30 -21.30
C ALA A 492 -22.69 -1.11 -20.63
N TYR A 493 -22.49 -1.48 -19.37
CA TYR A 493 -23.45 -2.22 -18.55
C TYR A 493 -23.84 -3.61 -19.05
N GLN A 494 -23.10 -4.19 -20.00
CA GLN A 494 -23.31 -5.57 -20.45
C GLN A 494 -22.51 -6.55 -19.59
N LEU A 495 -23.18 -7.59 -19.08
CA LEU A 495 -22.53 -8.67 -18.34
C LEU A 495 -21.83 -9.63 -19.31
N LYS A 496 -20.49 -9.71 -19.24
CA LYS A 496 -19.66 -10.57 -20.12
C LYS A 496 -19.24 -11.86 -19.41
N TRP A 497 -20.21 -12.52 -18.81
CA TRP A 497 -19.98 -13.72 -18.00
C TRP A 497 -19.83 -14.96 -18.90
N SER A 498 -18.98 -15.90 -18.49
CA SER A 498 -18.83 -17.19 -19.18
C SER A 498 -20.02 -18.12 -18.94
N GLU A 499 -20.19 -19.16 -19.76
CA GLU A 499 -21.20 -20.21 -19.49
C GLU A 499 -20.85 -21.09 -18.28
N LYS A 500 -19.59 -21.07 -17.82
CA LYS A 500 -19.13 -21.84 -16.66
C LYS A 500 -19.70 -21.27 -15.36
N ASN A 501 -20.36 -22.13 -14.58
CA ASN A 501 -20.98 -21.81 -13.29
C ASN A 501 -20.12 -22.23 -12.06
N ASP A 502 -18.82 -22.48 -12.25
CA ASP A 502 -17.95 -23.09 -11.24
C ASP A 502 -17.89 -22.33 -9.89
N PHE A 503 -18.04 -21.00 -9.94
CA PHE A 503 -18.04 -20.18 -8.73
C PHE A 503 -19.32 -20.43 -7.90
N VAL A 504 -20.48 -20.59 -8.56
CA VAL A 504 -21.75 -20.89 -7.89
C VAL A 504 -21.70 -22.28 -7.26
N ARG A 505 -21.17 -23.26 -7.99
CA ARG A 505 -20.98 -24.62 -7.45
C ARG A 505 -20.14 -24.61 -6.17
N THR A 506 -19.09 -23.80 -6.13
CA THR A 506 -18.25 -23.67 -4.94
C THR A 506 -18.93 -22.87 -3.83
N ALA A 507 -19.72 -21.85 -4.16
CA ALA A 507 -20.55 -21.11 -3.19
C ALA A 507 -21.56 -22.03 -2.49
N ILE A 508 -22.30 -22.84 -3.27
CA ILE A 508 -23.26 -23.84 -2.76
C ILE A 508 -22.56 -24.84 -1.83
N LYS A 509 -21.37 -25.34 -2.23
CA LYS A 509 -20.61 -26.31 -1.43
C LYS A 509 -20.33 -25.81 0.01
N PHE A 510 -20.20 -24.50 0.20
CA PHE A 510 -19.94 -23.89 1.50
C PHE A 510 -21.14 -23.14 2.07
N ASN A 511 -22.35 -23.37 1.52
CA ASN A 511 -23.58 -22.69 1.89
C ASN A 511 -23.43 -21.15 1.90
N ALA A 512 -22.64 -20.57 1.00
CA ALA A 512 -22.40 -19.13 0.99
C ALA A 512 -23.69 -18.34 0.70
N THR A 513 -23.86 -17.19 1.34
CA THR A 513 -24.90 -16.22 0.94
C THR A 513 -24.36 -15.40 -0.23
N ILE A 514 -25.09 -15.37 -1.35
CA ILE A 514 -24.70 -14.59 -2.54
C ILE A 514 -25.46 -13.26 -2.54
N VAL A 515 -24.77 -12.15 -2.78
CA VAL A 515 -25.34 -10.81 -2.90
C VAL A 515 -24.91 -10.21 -4.22
N THR A 516 -25.85 -9.79 -5.07
CA THR A 516 -25.52 -9.08 -6.31
C THR A 516 -25.03 -7.67 -6.00
N LEU A 517 -24.07 -7.18 -6.78
CA LEU A 517 -23.57 -5.80 -6.70
C LEU A 517 -23.70 -5.14 -8.07
N ALA A 518 -24.80 -4.42 -8.28
CA ALA A 518 -24.97 -3.59 -9.46
C ALA A 518 -24.21 -2.26 -9.27
N SER A 519 -23.43 -1.87 -10.26
CA SER A 519 -22.58 -0.69 -10.21
C SER A 519 -22.71 0.15 -11.48
N ALA A 520 -23.10 1.44 -11.36
CA ALA A 520 -23.24 2.39 -12.47
C ALA A 520 -22.44 3.71 -12.30
N GLY A 521 -22.08 4.38 -13.41
CA GLY A 521 -21.47 5.72 -13.40
C GLY A 521 -20.03 5.86 -13.92
N SER A 522 -19.19 4.82 -13.83
CA SER A 522 -17.79 4.95 -14.28
C SER A 522 -17.67 5.25 -15.77
N PHE A 523 -18.45 4.57 -16.61
CA PHE A 523 -18.39 4.71 -18.06
C PHE A 523 -18.62 6.16 -18.51
N GLU A 524 -19.56 6.85 -17.88
CA GLU A 524 -19.91 8.21 -18.24
C GLU A 524 -18.90 9.25 -17.78
N SER A 525 -17.98 8.90 -16.88
CA SER A 525 -16.88 9.77 -16.49
C SER A 525 -15.79 9.92 -17.57
N TYR A 526 -15.90 9.19 -18.68
CA TYR A 526 -14.88 9.14 -19.73
C TYR A 526 -15.48 9.28 -21.14
N ASN A 527 -14.65 9.76 -22.06
CA ASN A 527 -14.89 9.65 -23.50
C ASN A 527 -13.89 8.63 -24.06
N ILE A 528 -14.38 7.52 -24.62
CA ILE A 528 -13.52 6.54 -25.30
C ILE A 528 -13.12 7.10 -26.66
N VAL A 529 -11.82 7.39 -26.81
CA VAL A 529 -11.21 7.87 -28.06
C VAL A 529 -11.00 6.71 -29.03
N LYS A 530 -10.49 5.57 -28.54
CA LYS A 530 -10.36 4.31 -29.29
C LYS A 530 -10.63 3.12 -28.37
N ASP A 531 -11.47 2.19 -28.81
CA ASP A 531 -11.66 0.94 -28.08
C ASP A 531 -10.55 -0.09 -28.37
N ALA A 532 -10.60 -1.23 -27.69
CA ALA A 532 -9.60 -2.28 -27.82
C ALA A 532 -9.46 -2.82 -29.26
N LYS A 533 -10.57 -2.95 -30.01
CA LYS A 533 -10.56 -3.47 -31.39
C LYS A 533 -9.87 -2.46 -32.30
N GLU A 534 -10.26 -1.19 -32.20
CA GLU A 534 -9.65 -0.11 -32.98
C GLU A 534 -8.16 0.07 -32.70
N LEU A 535 -7.71 -0.19 -31.45
CA LEU A 535 -6.29 -0.14 -31.08
C LEU A 535 -5.49 -1.31 -31.66
N LEU A 536 -6.09 -2.50 -31.71
CA LEU A 536 -5.46 -3.69 -32.30
C LEU A 536 -5.31 -3.58 -33.82
N ASP A 537 -6.18 -2.82 -34.48
CA ASP A 537 -6.13 -2.57 -35.92
C ASP A 537 -5.14 -1.47 -36.33
N LEU A 538 -4.48 -0.79 -35.37
CA LEU A 538 -3.52 0.27 -35.68
C LEU A 538 -2.23 -0.26 -36.32
N PRO A 539 -1.73 0.37 -37.41
CA PRO A 539 -0.47 -0.01 -38.01
C PRO A 539 0.70 0.21 -37.03
N PHE A 540 1.67 -0.71 -37.04
CA PHE A 540 2.88 -0.75 -36.19
C PHE A 540 2.67 -0.93 -34.68
N VAL A 541 1.54 -0.46 -34.12
CA VAL A 541 1.23 -0.51 -32.67
C VAL A 541 0.33 -1.70 -32.33
N GLY A 542 -0.62 -2.06 -33.20
CA GLY A 542 -1.59 -3.12 -32.97
C GLY A 542 -0.96 -4.49 -32.72
N SER A 543 0.04 -4.87 -33.50
CA SER A 543 0.78 -6.13 -33.30
C SER A 543 1.52 -6.20 -31.96
N ARG A 544 2.02 -5.08 -31.45
CA ARG A 544 2.64 -5.02 -30.12
C ARG A 544 1.60 -5.19 -29.01
N LEU A 545 0.43 -4.57 -29.15
CA LEU A 545 -0.67 -4.72 -28.20
C LEU A 545 -1.24 -6.15 -28.21
N ALA A 546 -1.37 -6.76 -29.39
CA ALA A 546 -1.78 -8.16 -29.53
C ALA A 546 -0.79 -9.12 -28.84
N ASN A 547 0.52 -8.94 -29.08
CA ASN A 547 1.56 -9.73 -28.44
C ASN A 547 1.60 -9.53 -26.91
N PHE A 548 1.41 -8.31 -26.44
CA PHE A 548 1.29 -8.02 -25.01
C PHE A 548 0.07 -8.72 -24.41
N SER A 549 -1.12 -8.56 -25.01
CA SER A 549 -2.35 -9.21 -24.56
C SER A 549 -2.18 -10.74 -24.49
N ALA A 550 -1.55 -11.36 -25.50
CA ALA A 550 -1.29 -12.79 -25.53
C ALA A 550 -0.28 -13.25 -24.44
N SER A 551 0.63 -12.37 -24.01
CA SER A 551 1.58 -12.64 -22.93
C SER A 551 0.96 -12.56 -21.53
N VAL A 552 -0.24 -11.97 -21.41
CA VAL A 552 -0.98 -11.85 -20.16
C VAL A 552 -1.82 -13.10 -19.99
N GLN A 553 -1.44 -13.98 -19.06
CA GLN A 553 -2.22 -15.17 -18.75
C GLN A 553 -3.53 -14.77 -18.05
N GLY A 554 -4.65 -15.01 -18.75
CA GLY A 554 -5.99 -14.87 -18.19
C GLY A 554 -6.24 -15.93 -17.09
N PRO A 555 -7.06 -15.60 -16.06
CA PRO A 555 -7.30 -16.49 -14.94
C PRO A 555 -8.33 -17.59 -15.25
N ARG A 556 -9.10 -17.44 -16.33
CA ARG A 556 -10.14 -18.37 -16.76
C ARG A 556 -9.59 -19.32 -17.83
N ALA A 557 -9.43 -20.59 -17.47
CA ALA A 557 -8.97 -21.63 -18.41
C ALA A 557 -9.95 -21.75 -19.59
N GLY A 558 -9.41 -21.63 -20.82
CA GLY A 558 -10.17 -21.75 -22.06
C GLY A 558 -11.00 -20.52 -22.45
N VAL A 559 -10.85 -19.39 -21.75
CA VAL A 559 -11.46 -18.11 -22.15
C VAL A 559 -10.35 -17.21 -22.71
N ASN A 560 -10.49 -16.78 -23.96
CA ASN A 560 -9.57 -15.83 -24.56
C ASN A 560 -9.96 -14.41 -24.14
N GLU A 561 -9.18 -13.81 -23.25
CA GLU A 561 -9.42 -12.46 -22.76
C GLU A 561 -8.50 -11.46 -23.46
N THR A 562 -9.08 -10.44 -24.09
CA THR A 562 -8.31 -9.33 -24.64
C THR A 562 -7.91 -8.39 -23.50
N PHE A 563 -6.64 -8.41 -23.13
CA PHE A 563 -6.05 -7.48 -22.17
C PHE A 563 -5.48 -6.26 -22.90
N VAL A 564 -6.37 -5.46 -23.48
CA VAL A 564 -6.03 -4.19 -24.13
C VAL A 564 -6.93 -3.11 -23.56
N PRO A 565 -6.42 -2.20 -22.71
CA PRO A 565 -7.23 -1.11 -22.19
C PRO A 565 -7.63 -0.16 -23.32
N PRO A 566 -8.89 0.30 -23.37
CA PRO A 566 -9.30 1.31 -24.32
C PRO A 566 -8.59 2.64 -24.03
N LEU A 567 -8.33 3.40 -25.09
CA LEU A 567 -7.83 4.76 -24.97
C LEU A 567 -9.03 5.67 -24.63
N ALA A 568 -9.10 6.12 -23.39
CA ALA A 568 -10.17 6.97 -22.91
C ALA A 568 -9.63 8.21 -22.21
N ILE A 569 -10.29 9.35 -22.43
CA ILE A 569 -9.97 10.61 -21.77
C ILE A 569 -11.03 10.93 -20.73
N PRO A 570 -10.64 11.33 -19.50
CA PRO A 570 -11.61 11.76 -18.49
C PRO A 570 -12.42 12.96 -18.98
N LYS A 571 -13.70 13.01 -18.64
CA LYS A 571 -14.51 14.22 -18.78
C LYS A 571 -14.11 15.25 -17.71
N LYS A 572 -14.47 16.52 -17.95
CA LYS A 572 -14.17 17.64 -17.06
C LYS A 572 -14.84 17.47 -15.69
N GLN A 573 -16.09 17.02 -15.71
CA GLN A 573 -16.81 16.56 -14.54
C GLN A 573 -16.77 15.03 -14.57
N ALA A 574 -16.77 14.40 -13.39
CA ALA A 574 -16.95 12.95 -13.30
C ALA A 574 -18.39 12.66 -12.92
N ALA A 575 -18.95 11.61 -13.52
CA ALA A 575 -20.29 11.18 -13.23
C ALA A 575 -20.40 10.67 -11.80
N ARG A 576 -21.61 10.79 -11.25
CA ARG A 576 -21.93 10.16 -9.98
C ARG A 576 -21.86 8.64 -10.12
N HIS A 577 -21.25 7.97 -9.13
CA HIS A 577 -21.25 6.51 -9.05
C HIS A 577 -22.41 6.00 -8.17
N TYR A 578 -22.99 4.87 -8.53
CA TYR A 578 -24.09 4.22 -7.80
C TYR A 578 -23.77 2.74 -7.62
N PHE A 579 -24.04 2.24 -6.42
CA PHE A 579 -23.82 0.85 -6.02
C PHE A 579 -25.08 0.32 -5.33
N LEU A 580 -25.67 -0.74 -5.87
CA LEU A 580 -26.84 -1.41 -5.32
C LEU A 580 -26.48 -2.85 -4.98
N PHE A 581 -26.55 -3.16 -3.70
CA PHE A 581 -26.51 -4.52 -3.19
C PHE A 581 -27.91 -5.12 -3.23
N GLY A 582 -28.09 -6.14 -4.07
CA GLY A 582 -29.38 -6.81 -4.25
C GLY A 582 -29.80 -7.64 -3.04
N LYS A 583 -30.97 -8.26 -3.14
CA LYS A 583 -31.48 -9.13 -2.09
C LYS A 583 -30.56 -10.37 -1.93
N PRO A 584 -30.19 -10.77 -0.70
CA PRO A 584 -29.41 -11.97 -0.48
C PRO A 584 -30.06 -13.23 -1.07
N ILE A 585 -29.27 -14.01 -1.79
CA ILE A 585 -29.62 -15.31 -2.37
C ILE A 585 -28.96 -16.39 -1.50
N GLU A 586 -29.78 -17.11 -0.75
CA GLU A 586 -29.31 -18.21 0.09
C GLU A 586 -29.05 -19.47 -0.75
N THR A 587 -27.88 -20.08 -0.55
CA THR A 587 -27.53 -21.36 -1.20
C THR A 587 -27.70 -22.57 -0.29
N GLU A 588 -28.03 -22.34 0.98
CA GLU A 588 -28.28 -23.39 1.96
C GLU A 588 -29.38 -24.35 1.49
N GLY A 589 -29.17 -25.64 1.74
CA GLY A 589 -30.09 -26.71 1.33
C GLY A 589 -29.99 -27.13 -0.14
N ARG A 590 -29.14 -26.47 -0.95
CA ARG A 590 -28.87 -26.87 -2.34
C ARG A 590 -27.69 -27.85 -2.41
N ASP A 591 -27.74 -28.81 -3.33
CA ASP A 591 -26.65 -29.76 -3.55
C ASP A 591 -25.66 -29.23 -4.61
N TYR A 592 -24.39 -29.07 -4.25
CA TYR A 592 -23.34 -28.65 -5.18
C TYR A 592 -23.01 -29.71 -6.25
N LYS A 593 -23.52 -30.94 -6.10
CA LYS A 593 -23.38 -32.01 -7.11
C LYS A 593 -24.51 -31.96 -8.14
N ASP A 594 -25.61 -31.28 -7.85
CA ASP A 594 -26.68 -31.02 -8.82
C ASP A 594 -26.25 -29.91 -9.79
N LEU A 595 -25.79 -30.32 -10.97
CA LEU A 595 -25.29 -29.39 -11.98
C LEU A 595 -26.40 -28.51 -12.58
N GLU A 596 -27.64 -29.02 -12.63
CA GLU A 596 -28.79 -28.28 -13.13
C GLU A 596 -29.21 -27.21 -12.11
N GLY A 597 -29.37 -27.59 -10.85
CA GLY A 597 -29.63 -26.65 -9.75
C GLY A 597 -28.53 -25.60 -9.57
N CYS A 598 -27.25 -25.95 -9.76
CA CYS A 598 -26.16 -24.98 -9.79
C CYS A 598 -26.30 -23.99 -10.96
N SER A 599 -26.78 -24.45 -12.12
CA SER A 599 -27.02 -23.62 -13.30
C SER A 599 -28.21 -22.69 -13.12
N GLU A 600 -29.25 -23.12 -12.40
CA GLU A 600 -30.39 -22.28 -12.01
C GLU A 600 -29.95 -21.14 -11.09
N VAL A 601 -29.20 -21.43 -10.02
CA VAL A 601 -28.66 -20.39 -9.12
C VAL A 601 -27.79 -19.40 -9.88
N TYR A 602 -26.97 -19.88 -10.82
CA TYR A 602 -26.18 -19.00 -11.68
C TYR A 602 -27.05 -18.04 -12.52
N LYS A 603 -28.13 -18.56 -13.12
CA LYS A 603 -29.09 -17.74 -13.87
C LYS A 603 -29.80 -16.75 -12.96
N ASP A 604 -30.23 -17.17 -11.77
CA ASP A 604 -30.90 -16.30 -10.80
C ASP A 604 -30.01 -15.12 -10.38
N VAL A 605 -28.74 -15.40 -10.04
CA VAL A 605 -27.76 -14.37 -9.68
C VAL A 605 -27.55 -13.39 -10.84
N LYS A 606 -27.43 -13.90 -12.08
CA LYS A 606 -27.25 -13.06 -13.26
C LYS A 606 -28.49 -12.21 -13.55
N ASN A 607 -29.68 -12.80 -13.54
CA ASN A 607 -30.96 -12.12 -13.81
C ASN A 607 -31.24 -11.03 -12.75
N GLN A 608 -30.96 -11.32 -11.48
CA GLN A 608 -31.08 -10.35 -10.39
C GLN A 608 -30.13 -9.16 -10.64
N LEU A 609 -28.86 -9.43 -10.97
CA LEU A 609 -27.89 -8.37 -11.25
C LEU A 609 -28.29 -7.53 -12.47
N GLU A 610 -28.77 -8.13 -13.55
CA GLU A 610 -29.27 -7.41 -14.74
C GLU A 610 -30.46 -6.50 -14.38
N THR A 611 -31.38 -7.01 -13.55
CA THR A 611 -32.54 -6.25 -13.07
C THR A 611 -32.10 -5.06 -12.20
N ASP A 612 -31.19 -5.30 -11.24
CA ASP A 612 -30.66 -4.27 -10.35
C ASP A 612 -29.86 -3.21 -11.12
N LEU A 613 -29.09 -3.64 -12.13
CA LEU A 613 -28.32 -2.74 -12.99
C LEU A 613 -29.24 -1.87 -13.85
N LYS A 614 -30.29 -2.47 -14.45
CA LYS A 614 -31.30 -1.71 -15.17
C LYS A 614 -31.95 -0.66 -14.26
N ARG A 615 -32.35 -1.06 -13.04
CA ARG A 615 -32.94 -0.15 -12.05
C ARG A 615 -32.02 1.02 -11.71
N LEU A 616 -30.74 0.76 -11.50
CA LEU A 616 -29.74 1.82 -11.23
C LEU A 616 -29.56 2.77 -12.41
N VAL A 617 -29.45 2.23 -13.62
CA VAL A 617 -29.29 3.05 -14.84
C VAL A 617 -30.52 3.92 -15.08
N ASP A 618 -31.73 3.36 -14.96
CA ASP A 618 -32.98 4.11 -15.08
C ASP A 618 -33.07 5.23 -14.02
N ALA A 619 -32.80 4.92 -12.74
CA ALA A 619 -32.84 5.92 -11.66
C ALA A 619 -31.82 7.04 -11.86
N ARG A 620 -30.66 6.73 -12.47
CA ARG A 620 -29.61 7.70 -12.76
C ARG A 620 -30.04 8.71 -13.83
N GLU A 621 -30.88 8.34 -14.80
CA GLU A 621 -31.42 9.28 -15.82
C GLU A 621 -32.31 10.37 -15.22
N GLU A 622 -32.79 10.16 -14.00
CA GLU A 622 -33.65 11.09 -13.30
C GLU A 622 -32.87 11.90 -12.23
N ASP A 623 -31.66 11.48 -11.85
CA ASP A 623 -30.80 12.21 -10.91
C ASP A 623 -30.18 13.46 -11.55
N ILE A 624 -30.48 14.64 -10.98
CA ILE A 624 -29.98 15.94 -11.44
C ILE A 624 -28.46 16.10 -11.34
N TYR A 625 -27.79 15.24 -10.55
CA TYR A 625 -26.35 15.24 -10.34
C TYR A 625 -25.61 14.16 -11.15
N SER A 626 -26.29 13.41 -12.04
CA SER A 626 -25.72 12.23 -12.73
C SER A 626 -24.85 12.52 -13.96
N GLU A 627 -24.71 13.79 -14.36
CA GLU A 627 -24.18 14.28 -15.66
C GLU A 627 -25.11 14.07 -16.88
N GLY A 628 -26.27 13.43 -16.72
CA GLY A 628 -27.18 13.12 -17.83
C GLY A 628 -28.68 13.31 -17.53
N GLY A 629 -29.05 13.75 -16.32
CA GLY A 629 -30.45 13.90 -15.95
C GLY A 629 -31.24 14.81 -16.88
N LYS A 630 -32.51 14.51 -17.16
CA LYS A 630 -33.41 15.34 -18.01
C LYS A 630 -33.44 16.83 -17.60
N VAL A 631 -33.12 17.13 -16.34
CA VAL A 631 -33.08 18.49 -15.76
C VAL A 631 -31.69 19.13 -15.78
N GLY A 632 -30.62 18.35 -16.02
CA GLY A 632 -29.22 18.82 -16.01
C GLY A 632 -28.84 19.86 -17.08
N LYS A 633 -29.78 20.19 -17.99
CA LYS A 633 -29.65 21.32 -18.93
C LYS A 633 -30.17 22.66 -18.39
N LYS A 634 -30.75 22.72 -17.17
CA LYS A 634 -31.21 23.95 -16.52
C LYS A 634 -30.53 24.15 -15.16
N ARG A 635 -29.48 24.97 -15.18
CA ARG A 635 -28.89 25.77 -14.09
C ARG A 635 -28.54 25.07 -12.76
N VAL A 636 -27.24 25.17 -12.45
CA VAL A 636 -26.70 25.24 -11.09
C VAL A 636 -27.16 26.55 -10.44
N LYS A 637 -28.01 26.46 -9.41
CA LYS A 637 -28.05 27.38 -8.27
C LYS A 637 -28.77 26.69 -7.11
N GLU A 638 -28.12 26.76 -5.96
CA GLU A 638 -28.57 26.50 -4.59
C GLU A 638 -30.02 26.02 -4.42
N GLU A 639 -30.20 24.80 -3.92
CA GLU A 639 -31.11 24.49 -2.81
C GLU A 639 -30.99 23.03 -2.39
N THR A 640 -31.34 22.80 -1.13
CA THR A 640 -31.22 21.62 -0.30
C THR A 640 -31.99 20.39 -0.79
N TRP A 641 -31.43 19.23 -0.43
CA TRP A 641 -32.01 17.90 -0.19
C TRP A 641 -33.54 17.79 -0.23
N GLY A 642 -34.03 16.82 -1.01
CA GLY A 642 -35.40 16.30 -0.93
C GLY A 642 -36.01 16.08 -2.32
N GLY A 643 -36.19 14.82 -2.71
CA GLY A 643 -36.87 14.49 -3.97
C GLY A 643 -36.91 13.00 -4.28
N THR A 644 -38.09 12.40 -4.18
CA THR A 644 -38.40 11.04 -4.66
C THR A 644 -38.40 10.95 -6.17
N VAL A 645 -37.73 9.92 -6.67
CA VAL A 645 -37.57 9.64 -8.09
C VAL A 645 -37.68 8.11 -8.28
N GLY A 646 -38.63 7.63 -9.08
CA GLY A 646 -38.80 6.21 -9.40
C GLY A 646 -39.11 5.25 -8.23
N GLY A 647 -39.71 5.72 -7.13
CA GLY A 647 -39.98 4.87 -5.96
C GLY A 647 -38.75 4.53 -5.11
N LEU A 648 -37.63 5.23 -5.32
CA LEU A 648 -36.53 5.30 -4.37
C LEU A 648 -36.77 6.48 -3.44
N ASN A 649 -37.01 6.20 -2.16
CA ASN A 649 -37.05 7.22 -1.13
C ASN A 649 -35.61 7.48 -0.66
N VAL A 650 -35.07 8.65 -1.00
CA VAL A 650 -33.70 9.07 -0.61
C VAL A 650 -33.69 9.59 0.84
N ASP A 651 -34.85 9.70 1.48
CA ASP A 651 -35.06 10.38 2.76
C ASP A 651 -35.62 9.44 3.85
N THR A 652 -34.82 8.49 4.33
CA THR A 652 -35.07 7.93 5.68
C THR A 652 -33.79 8.03 6.51
N LEU A 653 -33.80 9.07 7.34
CA LEU A 653 -32.78 9.53 8.30
C LEU A 653 -32.33 8.44 9.28
#